data_AF-A0A7J7DK45-F1
#
_entry.id   AF-A0A7J7DK45-F1
#
_cell.length_a   1.000
_cell.length_b   1.000
_cell.length_c   1.000
_cell.angle_alpha   90.00
_cell.angle_beta   90.00
_cell.angle_gamma   90.00
#
_symmetry.space_group_name_H-M   'P 1'
#
loop_
_entity.id
_entity.type
_entity.pdbx_description
1 polymer ?
#
loop_
_entity_poly.entity_id
_entity_poly.type
_entity_poly.pdbx_seq_one_letter_code
_entity_poly.pdbx_strand_id
1 'polypeptide(L)'
;MAFRLDARDVAGFKFLFSIAIMYGLMSALVYSVLHMKFVNPLGFDAPLDRFSEARAVEHVRVLAEEIDGRQEGRPGLTEAAMYIKSQLEAMKGRAGSDFRIEIEENIVAGSFNMMFLGHSLSLTYRNHTNIVMRISSADSQDTDPSVLINAHFDSPVGSPGAGDCGSCVASLLELARVTIDSGWVPPRPIIFLFNGAEELYMLGSHGFMTSHKWRDSIGASINVEASGTGGPDLVCQSGPTPWPSLVYAQSAVYPMADSAAQDVFPVIPGDTDYRIFSKDYGNIPSLDIIFLLGGYFYHTSYDTVDRLLPGSMQARGENLFNILKGFTNSSELRNGNERTSIEVTTNEYKDEKAVFFDYLTWFMVFYSRRAAMVLHSIPVVIFLLMPFLLLMLSSGLRSPFVTFYDFLKGMLFHASGIVLAIVIPIIFSILRLLFSSYAMSWFAHPYLAFMLFVPCSLMGLLIPRIFWSSFPLSQDASILKTSKEALSDEARFWGAFGFYALETLAYLVTGLSGGFFTFTLSAFMLPAWIFFGLATKFYGRQSLRSTVFYVITLIPFLTYSAYFGGFLAEFLIEKMGMMGALPPPFGYFIADILVAAVIGVATGWCVGPLIPICGYWLARSSIMQFLLHVSVLAMALSSQFFPYGTAAPKRLVFQHTFVTTDANRVVDSSYEFAVVDSNSLSFVFKYAPEAAKEIHINSEFSFETANMSQRANWMAIYPLSFLFSRSLKFPARSDDMLKRYRYLPHLSNYKPHTISGDGGRRVHLELSLGDLEEVWVTVVNITGPLSSWSFADNILPVTETLDGGPPSYICRLSGSSHDNWTFWLEASSSEDLRVEVAVLDQVLVDEVKKLKGLFPNWVDVIAYSSFMSSYIF
;
A
#
# COMPACT_ATOMS: atom_id res chain seq x y z
N MET A 1 -44.13 15.69 -16.83
CA MET A 1 -43.93 17.15 -17.02
C MET A 1 -42.67 17.32 -17.86
N ALA A 2 -42.77 17.80 -19.10
CA ALA A 2 -41.59 17.95 -19.96
C ALA A 2 -40.69 19.07 -19.41
N PHE A 3 -39.40 18.80 -19.21
CA PHE A 3 -38.39 19.81 -18.84
C PHE A 3 -38.38 20.90 -19.91
N ARG A 4 -38.94 22.08 -19.62
CA ARG A 4 -38.73 23.27 -20.46
C ARG A 4 -37.36 23.83 -20.12
N LEU A 5 -36.33 23.36 -20.82
CA LEU A 5 -34.98 23.91 -20.74
C LEU A 5 -34.96 25.29 -21.40
N ASP A 6 -34.45 26.29 -20.69
CA ASP A 6 -34.22 27.60 -21.29
C ASP A 6 -32.88 27.64 -22.07
N ALA A 7 -32.60 28.74 -22.78
CA ALA A 7 -31.36 28.86 -23.55
C ALA A 7 -30.09 28.78 -22.69
N ARG A 8 -30.16 29.15 -21.40
CA ARG A 8 -29.05 29.09 -20.45
C ARG A 8 -28.85 27.67 -19.93
N ASP A 9 -29.92 26.92 -19.73
CA ASP A 9 -29.86 25.49 -19.43
C ASP A 9 -29.18 24.74 -20.57
N VAL A 10 -29.56 25.01 -21.82
CA VAL A 10 -28.93 24.39 -23.00
C VAL A 10 -27.43 24.69 -23.05
N ALA A 11 -27.02 25.94 -22.77
CA ALA A 11 -25.60 26.30 -22.70
C ALA A 11 -24.88 25.58 -21.54
N GLY A 12 -25.52 25.48 -20.38
CA GLY A 12 -25.01 24.75 -19.22
C GLY A 12 -24.78 23.26 -19.51
N PHE A 13 -25.74 22.58 -20.14
CA PHE A 13 -25.60 21.17 -20.54
C PHE A 13 -24.50 20.97 -21.58
N LYS A 14 -24.43 21.82 -22.61
CA LYS A 14 -23.34 21.77 -23.60
C LYS A 14 -21.98 21.87 -22.93
N PHE A 15 -21.85 22.76 -21.95
CA PHE A 15 -20.62 22.94 -21.21
C PHE A 15 -20.30 21.75 -20.29
N LEU A 16 -21.29 21.21 -19.56
CA LEU A 16 -21.15 20.00 -18.75
C LEU A 16 -20.65 18.82 -19.59
N PHE A 17 -21.27 18.57 -20.75
CA PHE A 17 -20.84 17.49 -21.65
C PHE A 17 -19.46 17.74 -22.26
N SER A 18 -19.11 19.00 -22.53
CA SER A 18 -17.75 19.35 -23.01
C SER A 18 -16.69 19.04 -21.95
N ILE A 19 -16.96 19.38 -20.68
CA ILE A 19 -16.09 19.01 -19.55
C ILE A 19 -16.03 17.48 -19.39
N ALA A 20 -17.15 16.78 -19.51
CA ALA A 20 -17.18 15.32 -19.41
C ALA A 20 -16.34 14.65 -20.51
N ILE A 21 -16.43 15.12 -21.76
CA ILE A 21 -15.59 14.64 -22.87
C ILE A 21 -14.11 14.93 -22.59
N MET A 22 -13.80 16.14 -22.12
CA MET A 22 -12.42 16.54 -21.77
C MET A 22 -11.83 15.60 -20.71
N TYR A 23 -12.56 15.33 -19.62
CA TYR A 23 -12.14 14.37 -18.61
C TYR A 23 -12.09 12.94 -19.14
N GLY A 24 -13.00 12.52 -20.01
CA GLY A 24 -12.94 11.21 -20.66
C GLY A 24 -11.66 11.00 -21.47
N LEU A 25 -11.21 12.02 -22.21
CA LEU A 25 -9.94 11.98 -22.94
C LEU A 25 -8.73 11.95 -22.00
N MET A 26 -8.74 12.77 -20.94
CA MET A 26 -7.69 12.76 -19.92
C MET A 26 -7.62 11.40 -19.22
N SER A 27 -8.74 10.83 -18.80
CA SER A 27 -8.82 9.51 -18.17
C SER A 27 -8.34 8.39 -19.11
N ALA A 28 -8.60 8.48 -20.41
CA ALA A 28 -8.07 7.50 -21.39
C ALA A 28 -6.53 7.58 -21.48
N LEU A 29 -5.96 8.79 -21.49
CA LEU A 29 -4.51 8.99 -21.43
C LEU A 29 -3.92 8.44 -20.12
N VAL A 30 -4.52 8.82 -18.99
CA VAL A 30 -4.11 8.36 -17.65
C VAL A 30 -4.14 6.84 -17.55
N TYR A 31 -5.22 6.21 -18.03
CA TYR A 31 -5.33 4.75 -18.08
C TYR A 31 -4.18 4.13 -18.90
N SER A 32 -3.85 4.72 -20.05
CA SER A 32 -2.73 4.27 -20.88
C SER A 32 -1.38 4.39 -20.17
N VAL A 33 -1.17 5.44 -19.37
CA VAL A 33 0.05 5.67 -18.58
C VAL A 33 0.13 4.69 -17.42
N LEU A 34 -0.92 4.60 -16.60
CA LEU A 34 -0.97 3.69 -15.46
C LEU A 34 -0.86 2.21 -15.88
N HIS A 35 -1.35 1.86 -17.07
CA HIS A 35 -1.25 0.49 -17.57
C HIS A 35 -0.02 0.24 -18.45
N MET A 36 1.00 1.11 -18.38
CA MET A 36 2.29 0.97 -19.08
C MET A 36 2.22 0.74 -20.59
N LYS A 37 1.12 1.13 -21.25
CA LYS A 37 0.91 0.87 -22.68
C LYS A 37 1.87 1.63 -23.61
N PHE A 38 2.60 2.61 -23.08
CA PHE A 38 3.60 3.38 -23.81
C PHE A 38 5.01 2.77 -23.71
N VAL A 39 5.21 1.77 -22.85
CA VAL A 39 6.45 1.01 -22.70
C VAL A 39 6.35 -0.22 -23.60
N ASN A 40 7.39 -0.49 -24.39
CA ASN A 40 7.42 -1.65 -25.27
C ASN A 40 8.22 -2.79 -24.62
N PRO A 41 7.59 -3.89 -24.18
CA PRO A 41 8.29 -5.04 -23.60
C PRO A 41 9.27 -5.65 -24.61
N LEU A 42 10.50 -5.93 -24.17
CA LEU A 42 11.51 -6.54 -25.04
C LEU A 42 11.47 -8.08 -24.98
N GLY A 43 11.55 -8.72 -26.15
CA GLY A 43 11.53 -10.17 -26.33
C GLY A 43 12.84 -10.88 -25.95
N PHE A 44 12.85 -12.21 -26.01
CA PHE A 44 14.02 -13.04 -25.67
C PHE A 44 15.27 -12.75 -26.50
N ASP A 45 15.06 -12.33 -27.75
CA ASP A 45 16.08 -11.96 -28.74
C ASP A 45 16.61 -10.53 -28.57
N ALA A 46 16.14 -9.81 -27.56
CA ALA A 46 16.64 -8.48 -27.27
C ALA A 46 18.16 -8.48 -27.03
N PRO A 47 18.87 -7.43 -27.43
CA PRO A 47 20.31 -7.29 -27.20
C PRO A 47 20.71 -7.59 -25.75
N LEU A 48 21.89 -8.19 -25.57
CA LEU A 48 22.36 -8.62 -24.24
C LEU A 48 22.65 -7.46 -23.29
N ASP A 49 22.94 -6.28 -23.83
CA ASP A 49 23.16 -5.02 -23.11
C ASP A 49 21.85 -4.32 -22.69
N ARG A 50 20.70 -4.93 -22.98
CA ARG A 50 19.36 -4.44 -22.62
C ARG A 50 18.66 -5.40 -21.67
N PHE A 51 17.92 -4.82 -20.73
CA PHE A 51 16.95 -5.57 -19.93
C PHE A 51 15.83 -6.10 -20.83
N SER A 52 15.46 -7.37 -20.68
CA SER A 52 14.32 -7.97 -21.39
C SER A 52 13.27 -8.44 -20.40
N GLU A 53 12.05 -7.90 -20.55
CA GLU A 53 10.88 -8.40 -19.84
C GLU A 53 10.61 -9.88 -20.13
N ALA A 54 10.75 -10.36 -21.38
CA ALA A 54 10.52 -11.77 -21.69
C ALA A 54 11.49 -12.71 -20.96
N ARG A 55 12.78 -12.35 -20.86
CA ARG A 55 13.77 -13.11 -20.08
C ARG A 55 13.47 -13.10 -18.59
N ALA A 56 13.07 -11.95 -18.05
CA ALA A 56 12.68 -11.85 -16.64
C ALA A 56 11.41 -12.66 -16.34
N VAL A 57 10.36 -12.57 -17.17
CA VAL A 57 9.11 -13.33 -17.01
C VAL A 57 9.35 -14.84 -17.04
N GLU A 58 10.35 -15.33 -17.78
CA GLU A 58 10.73 -16.75 -17.74
C GLU A 58 11.25 -17.16 -16.36
N HIS A 59 12.02 -16.30 -15.68
CA HIS A 59 12.40 -16.56 -14.29
C HIS A 59 11.18 -16.57 -13.36
N VAL A 60 10.20 -15.68 -13.57
CA VAL A 60 8.94 -15.70 -12.79
C VAL A 60 8.20 -17.01 -12.99
N ARG A 61 8.11 -17.49 -14.23
CA ARG A 61 7.46 -18.77 -14.57
C ARG A 61 8.07 -19.94 -13.81
N VAL A 62 9.39 -20.02 -13.74
CA VAL A 62 10.06 -21.07 -12.95
C VAL A 62 9.74 -20.92 -11.46
N LEU A 63 9.82 -19.70 -10.92
CA LEU A 63 9.62 -19.43 -9.49
C LEU A 63 8.17 -19.61 -9.02
N ALA A 64 7.18 -19.33 -9.86
CA ALA A 64 5.76 -19.29 -9.49
C ALA A 64 4.93 -20.45 -10.06
N GLU A 65 5.36 -21.09 -11.16
CA GLU A 65 4.59 -22.18 -11.79
C GLU A 65 5.31 -23.54 -11.77
N GLU A 66 6.63 -23.58 -11.97
CA GLU A 66 7.36 -24.86 -12.01
C GLU A 66 7.74 -25.37 -10.62
N ILE A 67 8.18 -24.47 -9.73
CA ILE A 67 8.48 -24.78 -8.34
C ILE A 67 7.15 -24.82 -7.56
N ASP A 68 6.88 -25.95 -6.88
CA ASP A 68 5.67 -26.12 -6.06
C ASP A 68 5.76 -25.37 -4.73
N GLY A 69 5.56 -24.06 -4.79
CA GLY A 69 5.38 -23.17 -3.64
C GLY A 69 6.67 -22.79 -2.91
N ARG A 70 6.89 -21.49 -2.73
CA ARG A 70 8.07 -20.93 -2.07
C ARG A 70 7.75 -20.42 -0.67
N GLN A 71 6.72 -20.95 -0.04
CA GLN A 71 6.41 -20.64 1.34
C GLN A 71 7.48 -21.19 2.28
N GLU A 72 7.78 -20.45 3.34
CA GLU A 72 8.59 -20.95 4.44
C GLU A 72 8.05 -22.29 4.97
N GLY A 73 8.96 -23.24 5.20
CA GLY A 73 8.64 -24.62 5.56
C GLY A 73 8.36 -25.58 4.38
N ARG A 74 8.08 -25.11 3.17
CA ARG A 74 7.87 -26.00 2.00
C ARG A 74 9.17 -26.32 1.26
N PRO A 75 9.29 -27.50 0.62
CA PRO A 75 10.47 -27.87 -0.16
C PRO A 75 10.79 -26.90 -1.31
N GLY A 76 9.77 -26.32 -1.94
CA GLY A 76 9.94 -25.42 -3.08
C GLY A 76 10.71 -24.13 -2.75
N LEU A 77 10.73 -23.67 -1.48
CA LEU A 77 11.60 -22.57 -1.07
C LEU A 77 13.10 -22.91 -1.26
N THR A 78 13.48 -24.14 -0.91
CA THR A 78 14.85 -24.63 -1.11
C THR A 78 15.16 -24.76 -2.60
N GLU A 79 14.22 -25.28 -3.39
CA GLU A 79 14.35 -25.38 -4.85
C GLU A 79 14.54 -24.00 -5.50
N ALA A 80 13.82 -22.98 -5.04
CA ALA A 80 13.98 -21.60 -5.49
C ALA A 80 15.37 -21.05 -5.17
N ALA A 81 15.88 -21.26 -3.95
CA ALA A 81 17.23 -20.85 -3.58
C ALA A 81 18.30 -21.54 -4.46
N MET A 82 18.14 -22.84 -4.74
CA MET A 82 19.03 -23.58 -5.65
C MET A 82 18.95 -23.05 -7.08
N TYR A 83 17.74 -22.76 -7.58
CA TYR A 83 17.53 -22.19 -8.89
C TYR A 83 18.22 -20.82 -9.03
N ILE A 84 17.96 -19.90 -8.10
CA ILE A 84 18.58 -18.57 -8.07
C ILE A 84 20.10 -18.72 -8.10
N LYS A 85 20.68 -19.48 -7.17
CA LYS A 85 22.13 -19.72 -7.09
C LYS A 85 22.69 -20.28 -8.41
N SER A 86 22.00 -21.22 -9.04
CA SER A 86 22.43 -21.79 -10.32
C SER A 86 22.46 -20.76 -11.45
N GLN A 87 21.48 -19.83 -11.50
CA GLN A 87 21.46 -18.75 -12.47
C GLN A 87 22.65 -17.79 -12.25
N LEU A 88 22.93 -17.43 -10.99
CA LEU A 88 24.05 -16.55 -10.64
C LEU A 88 25.40 -17.18 -10.99
N GLU A 89 25.60 -18.47 -10.69
CA GLU A 89 26.84 -19.20 -11.03
C GLU A 89 27.03 -19.31 -12.55
N ALA A 90 25.95 -19.52 -13.31
CA ALA A 90 26.00 -19.51 -14.77
C ALA A 90 26.42 -18.14 -15.34
N MET A 91 25.97 -17.05 -14.73
CA MET A 91 26.38 -15.68 -15.10
C MET A 91 27.85 -15.42 -14.73
N LYS A 92 28.29 -15.86 -13.54
CA LYS A 92 29.68 -15.77 -13.10
C LYS A 92 30.63 -16.48 -14.06
N GLY A 93 30.27 -17.67 -14.54
CA GLY A 93 31.10 -18.47 -15.46
C GLY A 93 31.39 -17.82 -16.81
N ARG A 94 30.63 -16.80 -17.21
CA ARG A 94 30.80 -16.08 -18.49
C ARG A 94 31.25 -14.63 -18.34
N ALA A 95 31.47 -14.15 -17.11
CA ALA A 95 31.93 -12.80 -16.87
C ALA A 95 33.36 -12.57 -17.39
N GLY A 96 33.64 -11.35 -17.86
CA GLY A 96 34.98 -10.95 -18.30
C GLY A 96 35.98 -10.84 -17.14
N SER A 97 37.28 -10.80 -17.46
CA SER A 97 38.36 -10.72 -16.46
C SER A 97 38.37 -9.44 -15.62
N ASP A 98 37.69 -8.39 -16.07
CA ASP A 98 37.63 -7.11 -15.38
C ASP A 98 36.64 -7.11 -14.20
N PHE A 99 35.82 -8.16 -14.08
CA PHE A 99 34.84 -8.33 -13.01
C PHE A 99 35.37 -9.25 -11.90
N ARG A 100 35.10 -8.89 -10.65
CA ARG A 100 35.14 -9.79 -9.49
C ARG A 100 33.70 -10.12 -9.10
N ILE A 101 33.35 -11.40 -9.15
CA ILE A 101 32.01 -11.90 -8.81
C ILE A 101 32.11 -12.93 -7.70
N GLU A 102 31.41 -12.64 -6.60
CA GLU A 102 31.37 -13.46 -5.39
C GLU A 102 29.92 -13.86 -5.14
N ILE A 103 29.67 -15.15 -4.92
CA ILE A 103 28.33 -15.69 -4.66
C ILE A 103 28.41 -16.44 -3.33
N GLU A 104 27.50 -16.12 -2.42
CA GLU A 104 27.40 -16.73 -1.10
C GLU A 104 25.97 -17.17 -0.82
N GLU A 105 25.85 -18.36 -0.24
CA GLU A 105 24.62 -18.82 0.39
C GLU A 105 24.82 -18.65 1.89
N ASN A 106 24.01 -17.79 2.50
CA ASN A 106 24.10 -17.48 3.92
C ASN A 106 22.89 -18.08 4.65
N ILE A 107 23.16 -18.93 5.63
CA ILE A 107 22.14 -19.47 6.54
C ILE A 107 22.11 -18.58 7.78
N VAL A 108 20.97 -17.95 8.04
CA VAL A 108 20.81 -16.96 9.09
C VAL A 108 19.92 -17.44 10.22
N ALA A 109 20.22 -16.96 11.43
CA ALA A 109 19.44 -17.16 12.64
C ALA A 109 19.50 -15.88 13.48
N GLY A 110 18.49 -15.64 14.31
CA GLY A 110 18.45 -14.43 15.12
C GLY A 110 17.16 -14.30 15.92
N SER A 111 17.11 -13.24 16.73
CA SER A 111 15.88 -12.86 17.42
C SER A 111 15.84 -11.36 17.69
N PHE A 112 14.66 -10.75 17.55
CA PHE A 112 14.45 -9.33 17.79
C PHE A 112 13.01 -9.01 18.15
N ASN A 113 12.80 -7.81 18.71
CA ASN A 113 11.47 -7.28 19.00
C ASN A 113 11.03 -6.32 17.90
N MET A 114 9.74 -6.35 17.58
CA MET A 114 9.17 -5.56 16.50
C MET A 114 7.76 -5.07 16.87
N MET A 115 7.43 -3.86 16.43
CA MET A 115 6.06 -3.38 16.37
C MET A 115 5.55 -3.59 14.95
N PHE A 116 4.48 -4.39 14.79
CA PHE A 116 3.85 -4.65 13.50
C PHE A 116 2.35 -4.46 13.60
N LEU A 117 1.77 -3.65 12.70
CA LEU A 117 0.34 -3.28 12.74
C LEU A 117 -0.12 -2.74 14.10
N GLY A 118 0.76 -2.08 14.85
CA GLY A 118 0.47 -1.56 16.19
C GLY A 118 0.56 -2.58 17.32
N HIS A 119 0.97 -3.82 17.03
CA HIS A 119 1.15 -4.89 17.99
C HIS A 119 2.62 -5.21 18.23
N SER A 120 2.98 -5.40 19.50
CA SER A 120 4.32 -5.78 19.90
C SER A 120 4.48 -7.29 19.91
N LEU A 121 5.54 -7.77 19.28
CA LEU A 121 5.88 -9.18 19.26
C LEU A 121 7.39 -9.38 19.15
N SER A 122 7.81 -10.57 19.55
CA SER A 122 9.16 -11.03 19.37
C SER A 122 9.22 -12.03 18.25
N LEU A 123 10.29 -11.94 17.48
CA LEU A 123 10.60 -12.81 16.37
C LEU A 123 11.84 -13.59 16.76
N THR A 124 11.80 -14.90 16.60
CA THR A 124 12.96 -15.78 16.78
C THR A 124 12.99 -16.75 15.63
N TYR A 125 14.14 -16.91 15.00
CA TYR A 125 14.25 -17.72 13.81
C TYR A 125 15.60 -18.39 13.66
N ARG A 126 15.63 -19.46 12.88
CA ARG A 126 16.84 -20.19 12.53
C ARG A 126 16.72 -20.81 11.14
N ASN A 127 17.86 -21.07 10.52
CA ASN A 127 17.97 -21.80 9.26
C ASN A 127 17.24 -21.16 8.07
N HIS A 128 17.08 -19.83 8.04
CA HIS A 128 16.60 -19.15 6.84
C HIS A 128 17.76 -18.91 5.86
N THR A 129 17.48 -19.02 4.57
CA THR A 129 18.50 -18.93 3.53
C THR A 129 18.43 -17.60 2.81
N ASN A 130 19.59 -16.96 2.64
CA ASN A 130 19.77 -15.85 1.71
C ASN A 130 20.77 -16.26 0.63
N ILE A 131 20.51 -15.89 -0.62
CA ILE A 131 21.47 -15.99 -1.72
C ILE A 131 21.97 -14.59 -2.04
N VAL A 132 23.28 -14.42 -2.04
CA VAL A 132 23.92 -13.11 -2.22
C VAL A 132 24.91 -13.18 -3.38
N MET A 133 24.87 -12.20 -4.27
CA MET A 133 25.89 -12.01 -5.30
C MET A 133 26.46 -10.60 -5.20
N ARG A 134 27.78 -10.49 -5.19
CA ARG A 134 28.50 -9.23 -5.27
C ARG A 134 29.21 -9.12 -6.62
N ILE A 135 28.93 -8.05 -7.35
CA ILE A 135 29.56 -7.70 -8.62
C ILE A 135 30.40 -6.44 -8.41
N SER A 136 31.70 -6.52 -8.67
CA SER A 136 32.63 -5.40 -8.56
C SER A 136 33.71 -5.45 -9.64
N SER A 137 34.54 -4.42 -9.72
CA SER A 137 35.77 -4.48 -10.51
C SER A 137 36.79 -5.43 -9.87
N ALA A 138 37.69 -5.99 -10.68
CA ALA A 138 38.77 -6.87 -10.23
C ALA A 138 39.65 -6.26 -9.11
N ASP A 139 39.80 -4.93 -9.10
CA ASP A 139 40.62 -4.19 -8.12
C ASP A 139 39.87 -3.81 -6.82
N SER A 140 38.55 -4.06 -6.76
CA SER A 140 37.71 -3.64 -5.63
C SER A 140 38.00 -4.40 -4.34
N GLN A 141 38.02 -3.68 -3.24
CA GLN A 141 38.20 -4.19 -1.88
C GLN A 141 36.85 -4.52 -1.24
N ASP A 142 36.84 -5.42 -0.25
CA ASP A 142 35.61 -5.87 0.42
C ASP A 142 34.92 -4.77 1.23
N THR A 143 35.66 -3.73 1.64
CA THR A 143 35.15 -2.59 2.41
C THR A 143 34.70 -1.42 1.53
N ASP A 144 34.82 -1.54 0.21
CA ASP A 144 34.40 -0.47 -0.70
C ASP A 144 32.90 -0.17 -0.54
N PRO A 145 32.50 1.11 -0.49
CA PRO A 145 31.10 1.50 -0.47
C PRO A 145 30.31 0.84 -1.60
N SER A 146 29.31 0.05 -1.21
CA SER A 146 28.54 -0.81 -2.11
C SER A 146 27.07 -0.36 -2.17
N VAL A 147 26.42 -0.61 -3.30
CA VAL A 147 24.97 -0.44 -3.44
C VAL A 147 24.31 -1.81 -3.26
N LEU A 148 23.41 -1.93 -2.28
CA LEU A 148 22.58 -3.11 -2.09
C LEU A 148 21.32 -3.00 -2.94
N ILE A 149 20.96 -4.05 -3.68
CA ILE A 149 19.62 -4.22 -4.25
C ILE A 149 19.02 -5.52 -3.70
N ASN A 150 17.82 -5.43 -3.14
CA ASN A 150 17.14 -6.49 -2.39
C ASN A 150 15.82 -6.88 -3.05
N ALA A 151 15.52 -8.18 -3.06
CA ALA A 151 14.19 -8.73 -3.29
C ALA A 151 14.05 -10.07 -2.56
N HIS A 152 12.88 -10.32 -1.98
CA HIS A 152 12.64 -11.58 -1.28
C HIS A 152 12.16 -12.69 -2.22
N PHE A 153 12.56 -13.93 -1.96
CA PHE A 153 12.23 -15.08 -2.82
C PHE A 153 11.30 -16.10 -2.16
N ASP A 154 10.85 -15.87 -0.93
CA ASP A 154 9.72 -16.59 -0.36
C ASP A 154 8.38 -16.08 -0.93
N SER A 155 7.29 -16.75 -0.60
CA SER A 155 5.92 -16.39 -0.98
C SER A 155 4.97 -16.61 0.21
N PRO A 156 3.84 -15.91 0.29
CA PRO A 156 2.89 -16.05 1.39
C PRO A 156 2.07 -17.34 1.27
N VAL A 157 1.45 -17.77 2.38
CA VAL A 157 0.67 -19.01 2.45
C VAL A 157 -0.43 -19.02 1.38
N GLY A 158 -0.38 -20.02 0.50
CA GLY A 158 -1.40 -20.24 -0.53
C GLY A 158 -1.26 -19.40 -1.79
N SER A 159 -0.22 -18.56 -1.90
CA SER A 159 0.07 -17.75 -3.09
C SER A 159 1.22 -18.34 -3.93
N PRO A 160 1.13 -18.40 -5.26
CA PRO A 160 2.28 -18.69 -6.13
C PRO A 160 3.34 -17.58 -6.11
N GLY A 161 2.94 -16.34 -5.85
CA GLY A 161 3.84 -15.20 -5.70
C GLY A 161 4.48 -14.72 -7.00
N ALA A 162 3.73 -14.70 -8.11
CA ALA A 162 4.27 -14.25 -9.40
C ALA A 162 4.59 -12.75 -9.41
N GLY A 163 3.67 -11.91 -8.92
CA GLY A 163 3.94 -10.53 -8.57
C GLY A 163 4.87 -10.47 -7.36
N ASP A 164 4.44 -11.09 -6.26
CA ASP A 164 4.97 -10.97 -4.90
C ASP A 164 5.77 -12.21 -4.41
N CYS A 165 7.10 -12.21 -4.44
CA CYS A 165 7.97 -11.29 -5.18
C CYS A 165 8.74 -12.00 -6.31
N GLY A 166 8.10 -12.94 -7.00
CA GLY A 166 8.68 -13.62 -8.17
C GLY A 166 9.15 -12.62 -9.23
N SER A 167 8.36 -11.57 -9.48
CA SER A 167 8.70 -10.48 -10.40
C SER A 167 9.92 -9.67 -9.97
N CYS A 168 10.14 -9.54 -8.66
CA CYS A 168 11.23 -8.79 -8.06
C CYS A 168 12.54 -9.56 -8.21
N VAL A 169 12.55 -10.83 -7.77
CA VAL A 169 13.67 -11.77 -7.94
C VAL A 169 14.07 -11.90 -9.40
N ALA A 170 13.08 -12.09 -10.28
CA ALA A 170 13.32 -12.16 -11.73
C ALA A 170 13.94 -10.88 -12.29
N SER A 171 13.51 -9.70 -11.82
CA SER A 171 14.09 -8.42 -12.22
C SER A 171 15.55 -8.31 -11.76
N LEU A 172 15.88 -8.72 -10.54
CA LEU A 172 17.26 -8.73 -10.05
C LEU A 172 18.14 -9.73 -10.82
N LEU A 173 17.64 -10.91 -11.17
CA LEU A 173 18.35 -11.88 -12.00
C LEU A 173 18.68 -11.31 -13.40
N GLU A 174 17.70 -10.71 -14.08
CA GLU A 174 17.95 -10.08 -15.39
C GLU A 174 18.84 -8.83 -15.26
N LEU A 175 18.76 -8.07 -14.16
CA LEU A 175 19.67 -6.94 -13.90
C LEU A 175 21.12 -7.39 -13.69
N ALA A 176 21.34 -8.46 -12.90
CA ALA A 176 22.67 -9.05 -12.73
C ALA A 176 23.23 -9.52 -14.08
N ARG A 177 22.38 -10.17 -14.90
CA ARG A 177 22.70 -10.58 -16.27
C ARG A 177 23.12 -9.40 -17.15
N VAL A 178 22.30 -8.34 -17.23
CA VAL A 178 22.59 -7.13 -18.03
C VAL A 178 23.85 -6.44 -17.55
N THR A 179 24.10 -6.39 -16.23
CA THR A 179 25.30 -5.78 -15.66
C THR A 179 26.57 -6.48 -16.18
N ILE A 180 26.57 -7.81 -16.21
CA ILE A 180 27.70 -8.60 -16.70
C ILE A 180 27.82 -8.53 -18.23
N ASP A 181 26.73 -8.79 -18.95
CA ASP A 181 26.79 -8.96 -20.41
C ASP A 181 26.88 -7.63 -21.18
N SER A 182 26.54 -6.49 -20.56
CA SER A 182 26.71 -5.17 -21.18
C SER A 182 28.18 -4.71 -21.22
N GLY A 183 29.08 -5.39 -20.50
CA GLY A 183 30.48 -4.97 -20.35
C GLY A 183 30.67 -3.72 -19.48
N TRP A 184 29.61 -3.21 -18.85
CA TRP A 184 29.71 -2.10 -17.90
C TRP A 184 30.21 -2.59 -16.54
N VAL A 185 31.50 -2.41 -16.28
CA VAL A 185 32.09 -2.67 -14.96
C VAL A 185 31.65 -1.57 -13.98
N PRO A 186 30.94 -1.90 -12.89
CA PRO A 186 30.42 -0.89 -11.99
C PRO A 186 31.57 -0.22 -11.21
N PRO A 187 31.58 1.12 -11.09
CA PRO A 187 32.67 1.86 -10.42
C PRO A 187 32.68 1.66 -8.90
N ARG A 188 31.54 1.23 -8.34
CA ARG A 188 31.37 0.81 -6.95
C ARG A 188 30.65 -0.53 -6.94
N PRO A 189 30.95 -1.44 -5.99
CA PRO A 189 30.33 -2.75 -5.98
C PRO A 189 28.80 -2.69 -5.88
N ILE A 190 28.14 -3.67 -6.48
CA ILE A 190 26.71 -3.91 -6.37
C ILE A 190 26.52 -5.25 -5.67
N ILE A 191 25.70 -5.27 -4.62
CA ILE A 191 25.30 -6.48 -3.89
C ILE A 191 23.85 -6.76 -4.25
N PHE A 192 23.60 -7.88 -4.91
CA PHE A 192 22.27 -8.44 -5.12
C PHE A 192 21.96 -9.39 -3.96
N LEU A 193 20.95 -9.06 -3.17
CA LEU A 193 20.47 -9.87 -2.07
C LEU A 193 19.11 -10.45 -2.44
N PHE A 194 19.07 -11.78 -2.52
CA PHE A 194 17.84 -12.56 -2.61
C PHE A 194 17.60 -13.16 -1.24
N ASN A 195 16.75 -12.54 -0.43
CA ASN A 195 16.50 -12.97 0.95
C ASN A 195 15.26 -13.86 1.09
N GLY A 196 15.29 -14.79 2.04
CA GLY A 196 14.13 -15.58 2.42
C GLY A 196 13.36 -14.96 3.59
N ALA A 197 12.22 -15.55 3.93
CA ALA A 197 11.40 -15.21 5.10
C ALA A 197 11.04 -13.72 5.26
N GLU A 198 10.75 -13.01 4.17
CA GLU A 198 10.16 -11.67 4.26
C GLU A 198 8.73 -11.76 4.79
N GLU A 199 7.95 -12.72 4.28
CA GLU A 199 6.52 -12.93 4.61
C GLU A 199 6.30 -13.39 6.06
N LEU A 200 7.40 -13.67 6.77
CA LEU A 200 7.46 -13.93 8.20
C LEU A 200 8.07 -12.77 9.00
N TYR A 201 7.95 -11.54 8.46
CA TYR A 201 8.42 -10.27 9.02
C TYR A 201 9.92 -10.04 8.89
N MET A 202 10.40 -10.05 7.64
CA MET A 202 11.75 -9.58 7.23
C MET A 202 12.89 -10.34 7.91
N LEU A 203 12.72 -11.64 8.19
CA LEU A 203 13.68 -12.41 8.97
C LEU A 203 15.00 -12.61 8.22
N GLY A 204 14.96 -12.81 6.91
CA GLY A 204 16.15 -12.96 6.07
C GLY A 204 16.98 -11.69 6.00
N SER A 205 16.36 -10.53 5.79
CA SER A 205 17.08 -9.25 5.74
C SER A 205 17.64 -8.87 7.11
N HIS A 206 16.93 -9.13 8.20
CA HIS A 206 17.45 -8.98 9.57
C HIS A 206 18.69 -9.86 9.78
N GLY A 207 18.61 -11.13 9.36
CA GLY A 207 19.74 -12.05 9.41
C GLY A 207 20.96 -11.56 8.63
N PHE A 208 20.74 -11.02 7.44
CA PHE A 208 21.81 -10.43 6.63
C PHE A 208 22.46 -9.22 7.34
N MET A 209 21.66 -8.29 7.85
CA MET A 209 22.16 -7.07 8.51
C MET A 209 22.85 -7.32 9.85
N THR A 210 22.61 -8.45 10.49
CA THR A 210 23.22 -8.81 11.78
C THR A 210 24.45 -9.70 11.66
N SER A 211 24.58 -10.48 10.57
CA SER A 211 25.62 -11.52 10.46
C SER A 211 26.54 -11.40 9.25
N HIS A 212 26.11 -10.74 8.16
CA HIS A 212 26.85 -10.81 6.90
C HIS A 212 28.10 -9.92 6.89
N LYS A 213 29.23 -10.43 6.37
CA LYS A 213 30.51 -9.71 6.33
C LYS A 213 30.48 -8.40 5.52
N TRP A 214 29.60 -8.31 4.53
CA TRP A 214 29.46 -7.11 3.68
C TRP A 214 28.49 -6.06 4.24
N ARG A 215 27.80 -6.31 5.34
CA ARG A 215 26.77 -5.40 5.89
C ARG A 215 27.29 -3.96 6.09
N ASP A 216 28.54 -3.83 6.56
CA ASP A 216 29.15 -2.54 6.90
C ASP A 216 29.69 -1.80 5.65
N SER A 217 29.81 -2.49 4.50
CA SER A 217 30.19 -1.90 3.22
C SER A 217 29.05 -1.15 2.53
N ILE A 218 27.79 -1.36 2.96
CA ILE A 218 26.61 -0.90 2.23
C ILE A 218 26.39 0.60 2.45
N GLY A 219 26.58 1.35 1.38
CA GLY A 219 26.41 2.81 1.38
C GLY A 219 25.01 3.27 1.02
N ALA A 220 24.27 2.46 0.26
CA ALA A 220 22.89 2.70 -0.08
C ALA A 220 22.15 1.38 -0.36
N SER A 221 20.82 1.37 -0.23
CA SER A 221 20.01 0.20 -0.60
C SER A 221 18.82 0.54 -1.49
N ILE A 222 18.40 -0.42 -2.31
CA ILE A 222 17.19 -0.36 -3.13
C ILE A 222 16.41 -1.64 -2.81
N ASN A 223 15.27 -1.51 -2.15
CA ASN A 223 14.34 -2.61 -1.95
C ASN A 223 13.33 -2.65 -3.09
N VAL A 224 13.18 -3.81 -3.73
CA VAL A 224 12.22 -4.03 -4.82
C VAL A 224 11.13 -4.97 -4.34
N GLU A 225 9.90 -4.49 -4.38
CA GLU A 225 8.73 -5.13 -3.77
C GLU A 225 7.54 -5.19 -4.74
N ALA A 226 6.53 -5.98 -4.41
CA ALA A 226 5.26 -6.03 -5.11
C ALA A 226 4.08 -6.27 -4.16
N SER A 227 3.15 -5.31 -4.12
CA SER A 227 1.82 -5.54 -3.52
C SER A 227 0.70 -5.61 -4.57
N GLY A 228 1.08 -6.00 -5.79
CA GLY A 228 0.28 -6.08 -6.99
C GLY A 228 1.09 -6.70 -8.14
N THR A 229 0.48 -6.83 -9.32
CA THR A 229 1.06 -7.54 -10.46
C THR A 229 1.63 -6.63 -11.55
N GLY A 230 1.67 -5.32 -11.32
CA GLY A 230 2.36 -4.38 -12.20
C GLY A 230 1.86 -2.95 -12.07
N GLY A 231 1.69 -2.29 -13.22
CA GLY A 231 1.51 -0.86 -13.32
C GLY A 231 2.83 -0.09 -13.18
N PRO A 232 2.77 1.16 -12.69
CA PRO A 232 3.94 1.91 -12.30
C PRO A 232 4.65 1.34 -11.08
N ASP A 233 5.98 1.44 -11.09
CA ASP A 233 6.86 0.98 -10.02
C ASP A 233 7.15 2.16 -9.08
N LEU A 234 6.29 2.33 -8.07
CA LEU A 234 6.25 3.54 -7.24
C LEU A 234 7.38 3.52 -6.21
N VAL A 235 8.14 4.61 -6.12
CA VAL A 235 8.97 4.89 -4.94
C VAL A 235 8.08 5.32 -3.78
N CYS A 236 7.74 4.38 -2.91
CA CYS A 236 6.86 4.60 -1.76
C CYS A 236 7.57 5.24 -0.57
N GLN A 237 8.85 4.89 -0.37
CA GLN A 237 9.66 5.41 0.73
C GLN A 237 11.07 5.77 0.22
N SER A 238 11.61 6.87 0.75
CA SER A 238 13.00 7.28 0.53
C SER A 238 13.56 7.94 1.79
N GLY A 239 14.77 7.55 2.20
CA GLY A 239 15.41 8.11 3.38
C GLY A 239 16.54 7.23 3.92
N PRO A 240 17.18 7.62 5.03
CA PRO A 240 16.90 8.81 5.84
C PRO A 240 17.34 10.15 5.22
N THR A 241 18.24 10.13 4.22
CA THR A 241 18.73 11.34 3.53
C THR A 241 18.03 11.53 2.18
N PRO A 242 18.01 12.75 1.60
CA PRO A 242 17.30 13.02 0.34
C PRO A 242 18.07 12.67 -0.94
N TRP A 243 19.35 12.29 -0.85
CA TRP A 243 20.15 12.01 -2.05
C TRP A 243 19.70 10.77 -2.85
N PRO A 244 19.15 9.68 -2.24
CA PRO A 244 18.61 8.55 -3.01
C PRO A 244 17.48 8.98 -3.95
N SER A 245 16.55 9.83 -3.49
CA SER A 245 15.46 10.36 -4.32
C SER A 245 15.97 11.35 -5.36
N LEU A 246 17.05 12.08 -5.10
CA LEU A 246 17.72 12.91 -6.11
C LEU A 246 18.31 12.06 -7.23
N VAL A 247 19.03 10.98 -6.89
CA VAL A 247 19.61 10.06 -7.89
C VAL A 247 18.50 9.39 -8.71
N TYR A 248 17.42 8.96 -8.06
CA TYR A 248 16.23 8.46 -8.76
C TYR A 248 15.68 9.49 -9.75
N ALA A 249 15.46 10.73 -9.29
CA ALA A 249 14.92 11.80 -10.13
C ALA A 249 15.79 12.15 -11.35
N GLN A 250 17.11 11.94 -11.24
CA GLN A 250 18.06 12.18 -12.33
C GLN A 250 18.22 11.00 -13.30
N SER A 251 17.92 9.77 -12.84
CA SER A 251 18.31 8.54 -13.54
C SER A 251 17.15 7.71 -14.06
N ALA A 252 15.96 7.83 -13.47
CA ALA A 252 14.79 7.03 -13.88
C ALA A 252 14.31 7.43 -15.29
N VAL A 253 14.09 6.42 -16.13
CA VAL A 253 13.61 6.58 -17.52
C VAL A 253 12.09 6.73 -17.56
N TYR A 254 11.40 5.93 -16.75
CA TYR A 254 9.95 5.91 -16.57
C TYR A 254 9.64 6.18 -15.10
N PRO A 255 9.91 7.40 -14.60
CA PRO A 255 9.84 7.68 -13.17
C PRO A 255 8.42 7.51 -12.64
N MET A 256 8.28 6.89 -11.47
CA MET A 256 7.07 7.03 -10.67
C MET A 256 7.47 7.13 -9.20
N ALA A 257 7.29 8.32 -8.65
CA ALA A 257 7.67 8.63 -7.30
C ALA A 257 6.94 9.89 -6.89
N ASP A 258 6.30 9.90 -5.74
CA ASP A 258 5.70 11.11 -5.19
C ASP A 258 5.86 11.15 -3.67
N SER A 259 6.11 12.35 -3.14
CA SER A 259 6.31 12.51 -1.69
C SER A 259 5.02 12.37 -0.89
N ALA A 260 3.84 12.33 -1.52
CA ALA A 260 2.58 12.10 -0.80
C ALA A 260 2.46 10.61 -0.40
N ALA A 261 2.92 9.69 -1.25
CA ALA A 261 3.04 8.27 -0.92
C ALA A 261 3.90 8.07 0.34
N GLN A 262 5.03 8.76 0.45
CA GLN A 262 5.89 8.71 1.64
C GLN A 262 5.20 9.23 2.92
N ASP A 263 4.35 10.24 2.80
CA ASP A 263 3.58 10.77 3.95
C ASP A 263 2.49 9.81 4.43
N VAL A 264 1.92 9.01 3.51
CA VAL A 264 0.80 8.09 3.79
C VAL A 264 1.27 6.67 4.09
N PHE A 265 2.45 6.26 3.60
CA PHE A 265 2.94 4.89 3.80
C PHE A 265 2.94 4.42 5.28
N PRO A 266 3.31 5.26 6.27
CA PRO A 266 3.27 4.85 7.68
C PRO A 266 1.88 4.47 8.21
N VAL A 267 0.80 4.83 7.52
CA VAL A 267 -0.58 4.46 7.89
C VAL A 267 -1.15 3.32 7.03
N ILE A 268 -0.41 2.84 6.03
CA ILE A 268 -0.78 1.66 5.25
C ILE A 268 -0.42 0.41 6.07
N PRO A 269 -1.33 -0.56 6.23
CA PRO A 269 -1.04 -1.80 6.92
C PRO A 269 -0.09 -2.67 6.06
N GLY A 270 1.19 -2.64 6.39
CA GLY A 270 2.25 -3.40 5.71
C GLY A 270 3.61 -2.78 6.00
N ASP A 271 4.68 -3.57 5.85
CA ASP A 271 6.05 -3.09 5.93
C ASP A 271 6.90 -3.98 5.02
N THR A 272 8.14 -3.59 4.73
CA THR A 272 9.02 -4.32 3.81
C THR A 272 10.43 -4.44 4.39
N ASP A 273 11.30 -5.21 3.74
CA ASP A 273 12.73 -5.28 4.06
C ASP A 273 13.42 -3.90 4.13
N TYR A 274 12.87 -2.87 3.45
CA TYR A 274 13.34 -1.49 3.55
C TYR A 274 13.49 -1.03 5.01
N ARG A 275 12.58 -1.43 5.91
CA ARG A 275 12.65 -1.06 7.33
C ARG A 275 13.91 -1.57 7.99
N ILE A 276 14.33 -2.80 7.69
CA ILE A 276 15.54 -3.38 8.28
C ILE A 276 16.78 -2.61 7.83
N PHE A 277 16.90 -2.31 6.53
CA PHE A 277 18.05 -1.59 5.98
C PHE A 277 18.08 -0.10 6.37
N SER A 278 16.95 0.59 6.30
CA SER A 278 16.89 2.05 6.40
C SER A 278 16.61 2.56 7.81
N LYS A 279 15.83 1.82 8.63
CA LYS A 279 15.33 2.32 9.93
C LYS A 279 15.93 1.57 11.10
N ASP A 280 15.70 0.27 11.18
CA ASP A 280 15.89 -0.49 12.42
C ASP A 280 17.34 -0.89 12.67
N TYR A 281 18.07 -1.34 11.63
CA TYR A 281 19.41 -1.93 11.80
C TYR A 281 20.52 -1.22 11.00
N GLY A 282 20.21 -0.68 9.82
CA GLY A 282 21.26 -0.16 8.93
C GLY A 282 21.46 1.36 8.93
N ASN A 283 20.41 2.15 9.19
CA ASN A 283 20.40 3.61 8.93
C ASN A 283 20.94 3.95 7.51
N ILE A 284 20.62 3.10 6.53
CA ILE A 284 21.16 3.16 5.17
C ILE A 284 20.26 4.08 4.31
N PRO A 285 20.82 5.06 3.57
CA PRO A 285 20.11 5.79 2.53
C PRO A 285 19.51 4.84 1.48
N SER A 286 18.19 4.83 1.36
CA SER A 286 17.47 3.76 0.68
C SER A 286 16.30 4.25 -0.16
N LEU A 287 15.89 3.41 -1.12
CA LEU A 287 14.64 3.52 -1.89
C LEU A 287 13.82 2.24 -1.68
N ASP A 288 12.51 2.39 -1.49
CA ASP A 288 11.54 1.30 -1.48
C ASP A 288 10.65 1.43 -2.72
N ILE A 289 10.75 0.50 -3.66
CA ILE A 289 10.13 0.57 -4.98
C ILE A 289 9.15 -0.59 -5.15
N ILE A 290 7.87 -0.28 -5.34
CA ILE A 290 6.78 -1.25 -5.19
C ILE A 290 5.83 -1.23 -6.39
N PHE A 291 5.48 -2.41 -6.92
CA PHE A 291 4.29 -2.55 -7.77
C PHE A 291 3.02 -2.45 -6.92
N LEU A 292 2.14 -1.50 -7.24
CA LEU A 292 0.93 -1.22 -6.45
C LEU A 292 -0.38 -1.56 -7.17
N LEU A 293 -0.40 -1.62 -8.50
CA LEU A 293 -1.61 -2.00 -9.24
C LEU A 293 -1.73 -3.52 -9.35
N GLY A 294 -2.96 -4.03 -9.35
CA GLY A 294 -3.25 -5.46 -9.29
C GLY A 294 -3.32 -5.99 -7.86
N GLY A 295 -3.59 -5.13 -6.87
CA GLY A 295 -3.72 -5.48 -5.46
C GLY A 295 -4.81 -6.50 -5.14
N TYR A 296 -5.74 -6.77 -6.08
CA TYR A 296 -6.70 -7.87 -5.98
C TYR A 296 -6.03 -9.22 -5.75
N PHE A 297 -4.90 -9.47 -6.42
CA PHE A 297 -4.20 -10.76 -6.45
C PHE A 297 -3.18 -10.93 -5.32
N TYR A 298 -2.73 -9.82 -4.74
CA TYR A 298 -1.75 -9.81 -3.65
C TYR A 298 -2.15 -10.76 -2.51
N HIS A 299 -1.27 -11.69 -2.13
CA HIS A 299 -1.53 -12.70 -1.09
C HIS A 299 -2.74 -13.60 -1.39
N THR A 300 -2.94 -13.99 -2.65
CA THR A 300 -4.00 -14.91 -3.08
C THR A 300 -3.47 -15.99 -4.02
N SER A 301 -4.24 -17.07 -4.23
CA SER A 301 -3.89 -18.08 -5.23
C SER A 301 -3.93 -17.59 -6.69
N TYR A 302 -4.40 -16.37 -6.92
CA TYR A 302 -4.48 -15.72 -8.23
C TYR A 302 -3.28 -14.81 -8.54
N ASP A 303 -2.27 -14.75 -7.68
CA ASP A 303 -0.99 -14.08 -8.01
C ASP A 303 -0.15 -14.94 -8.96
N THR A 304 -0.60 -15.03 -10.21
CA THR A 304 -0.06 -15.91 -11.26
C THR A 304 0.62 -15.13 -12.39
N VAL A 305 1.47 -15.80 -13.15
CA VAL A 305 2.31 -15.18 -14.19
C VAL A 305 1.47 -14.47 -15.26
N ASP A 306 0.31 -15.01 -15.62
CA ASP A 306 -0.60 -14.41 -16.61
C ASP A 306 -1.25 -13.10 -16.15
N ARG A 307 -1.13 -12.75 -14.86
CA ARG A 307 -1.61 -11.49 -14.28
C ARG A 307 -0.58 -10.37 -14.30
N LEU A 308 0.67 -10.67 -14.64
CA LEU A 308 1.69 -9.64 -14.78
C LEU A 308 1.31 -8.66 -15.89
N LEU A 309 1.35 -7.37 -15.58
CA LEU A 309 1.01 -6.35 -16.55
C LEU A 309 2.17 -6.14 -17.55
N PRO A 310 1.94 -6.32 -18.86
CA PRO A 310 2.99 -6.12 -19.86
C PRO A 310 3.56 -4.70 -19.83
N GLY A 311 4.88 -4.58 -19.87
CA GLY A 311 5.62 -3.31 -19.88
C GLY A 311 6.04 -2.84 -18.49
N SER A 312 5.41 -3.33 -17.42
CA SER A 312 5.77 -2.97 -16.05
C SER A 312 7.15 -3.48 -15.65
N MET A 313 7.45 -4.74 -15.94
CA MET A 313 8.77 -5.30 -15.65
C MET A 313 9.85 -4.68 -16.55
N GLN A 314 9.55 -4.37 -17.82
CA GLN A 314 10.47 -3.63 -18.68
C GLN A 314 10.79 -2.26 -18.10
N ALA A 315 9.79 -1.50 -17.66
CA ALA A 315 9.98 -0.18 -17.06
C ALA A 315 10.79 -0.25 -15.75
N ARG A 316 10.47 -1.20 -14.87
CA ARG A 316 11.23 -1.51 -13.65
C ARG A 316 12.70 -1.78 -13.98
N GLY A 317 12.97 -2.70 -14.90
CA GLY A 317 14.33 -3.07 -15.28
C GLY A 317 15.14 -1.91 -15.86
N GLU A 318 14.55 -1.10 -16.75
CA GLU A 318 15.23 0.07 -17.31
C GLU A 318 15.49 1.15 -16.25
N ASN A 319 14.54 1.39 -15.35
CA ASN A 319 14.74 2.30 -14.22
C ASN A 319 15.87 1.81 -13.31
N LEU A 320 15.76 0.58 -12.80
CA LEU A 320 16.72 0.01 -11.85
C LEU A 320 18.13 -0.02 -12.41
N PHE A 321 18.32 -0.38 -13.68
CA PHE A 321 19.65 -0.39 -14.30
C PHE A 321 20.28 1.01 -14.36
N ASN A 322 19.51 2.03 -14.74
CA ASN A 322 20.02 3.41 -14.78
C ASN A 322 20.24 3.99 -13.39
N ILE A 323 19.37 3.65 -12.43
CA ILE A 323 19.51 4.07 -11.04
C ILE A 323 20.76 3.44 -10.42
N LEU A 324 21.03 2.14 -10.62
CA LEU A 324 22.27 1.50 -10.16
C LEU A 324 23.52 2.20 -10.71
N LYS A 325 23.51 2.62 -11.98
CA LYS A 325 24.58 3.47 -12.54
C LYS A 325 24.70 4.81 -11.84
N GLY A 326 23.58 5.46 -11.52
CA GLY A 326 23.55 6.72 -10.78
C GLY A 326 24.11 6.59 -9.36
N PHE A 327 23.68 5.55 -8.62
CA PHE A 327 24.12 5.29 -7.26
C PHE A 327 25.59 4.94 -7.18
N THR A 328 26.07 4.05 -8.06
CA THR A 328 27.49 3.64 -8.09
C THR A 328 28.44 4.78 -8.49
N ASN A 329 27.95 5.77 -9.25
CA ASN A 329 28.71 6.98 -9.60
C ASN A 329 28.60 8.12 -8.56
N SER A 330 27.74 8.00 -7.55
CA SER A 330 27.46 9.07 -6.60
C SER A 330 28.62 9.30 -5.63
N SER A 331 29.00 10.55 -5.42
CA SER A 331 29.95 10.95 -4.37
C SER A 331 29.37 10.85 -2.95
N GLU A 332 28.05 10.70 -2.82
CA GLU A 332 27.36 10.51 -1.53
C GLU A 332 27.36 9.05 -1.06
N LEU A 333 27.75 8.09 -1.92
CA LEU A 333 27.81 6.69 -1.56
C LEU A 333 28.98 6.44 -0.58
N ARG A 334 28.65 6.24 0.69
CA ARG A 334 29.59 6.08 1.81
C ARG A 334 29.25 4.87 2.66
N ASN A 335 30.25 4.05 3.00
CA ASN A 335 30.05 2.87 3.84
C ASN A 335 29.71 3.24 5.30
N GLY A 336 29.38 2.24 6.13
CA GLY A 336 28.93 2.47 7.51
C GLY A 336 29.94 3.23 8.39
N ASN A 337 31.23 2.97 8.21
CA ASN A 337 32.31 3.64 8.96
C ASN A 337 32.43 5.11 8.56
N GLU A 338 32.41 5.39 7.25
CA GLU A 338 32.45 6.74 6.71
C GLU A 338 31.24 7.56 7.17
N ARG A 339 30.02 6.99 7.12
CA ARG A 339 28.80 7.67 7.61
C ARG A 339 28.90 8.02 9.09
N THR A 340 29.28 7.06 9.94
CA THR A 340 29.41 7.28 11.39
C THR A 340 30.43 8.38 11.70
N SER A 341 31.56 8.41 10.98
CA SER A 341 32.58 9.46 11.17
C SER A 341 32.09 10.87 10.83
N ILE A 342 31.17 10.98 9.86
CA ILE A 342 30.60 12.25 9.42
C ILE A 342 29.48 12.71 10.35
N GLU A 343 28.64 11.80 10.83
CA GLU A 343 27.62 12.13 11.86
C GLU A 343 28.25 12.67 13.15
N VAL A 344 29.43 12.18 13.54
CA VAL A 344 30.16 12.66 14.71
C VAL A 344 30.77 14.06 14.49
N THR A 345 31.13 14.41 13.24
CA THR A 345 31.80 15.67 12.91
C THR A 345 30.85 16.78 12.46
N THR A 346 29.69 16.40 11.93
CA THR A 346 28.65 17.30 11.45
C THR A 346 27.37 17.00 12.22
N ASN A 347 26.99 17.90 13.15
CA ASN A 347 25.63 17.94 13.72
C ASN A 347 24.58 18.35 12.65
N GLU A 348 24.81 18.03 11.37
CA GLU A 348 24.05 18.57 10.24
C GLU A 348 22.85 17.69 9.89
N TYR A 349 21.68 18.30 10.14
CA TYR A 349 20.38 18.12 9.48
C TYR A 349 19.88 16.69 9.26
N LYS A 350 19.38 16.08 10.34
CA LYS A 350 18.55 14.87 10.31
C LYS A 350 17.15 15.05 9.68
N ASP A 351 16.85 16.18 9.02
CA ASP A 351 15.44 16.46 8.63
C ASP A 351 15.25 17.35 7.40
N GLU A 352 16.00 17.10 6.32
CA GLU A 352 15.70 17.71 5.02
C GLU A 352 15.01 16.71 4.07
N LYS A 353 13.77 16.30 4.43
CA LYS A 353 12.91 15.58 3.48
C LYS A 353 12.70 16.45 2.24
N ALA A 354 13.22 16.01 1.10
CA ALA A 354 12.99 16.66 -0.18
C ALA A 354 11.54 16.50 -0.61
N VAL A 355 11.12 17.34 -1.55
CA VAL A 355 9.83 17.19 -2.22
C VAL A 355 10.10 16.74 -3.65
N PHE A 356 9.45 15.66 -4.05
CA PHE A 356 9.57 15.08 -5.37
C PHE A 356 8.22 14.51 -5.83
N PHE A 357 7.97 14.59 -7.13
CA PHE A 357 6.80 13.98 -7.77
C PHE A 357 7.05 13.80 -9.27
N ASP A 358 6.47 12.76 -9.89
CA ASP A 358 6.47 12.62 -11.34
C ASP A 358 5.33 13.41 -12.00
N TYR A 359 5.45 13.69 -13.29
CA TYR A 359 4.31 14.11 -14.12
C TYR A 359 4.01 13.04 -15.17
N LEU A 360 2.94 12.27 -14.95
CA LEU A 360 2.46 11.21 -15.86
C LEU A 360 3.55 10.21 -16.24
N THR A 361 4.45 9.90 -15.31
CA THR A 361 5.64 9.08 -15.52
C THR A 361 6.58 9.54 -16.65
N TRP A 362 6.49 10.81 -17.09
CA TRP A 362 7.32 11.34 -18.17
C TRP A 362 8.59 12.02 -17.68
N PHE A 363 8.52 12.68 -16.52
CA PHE A 363 9.69 13.33 -15.89
C PHE A 363 9.44 13.56 -14.40
N MET A 364 10.52 13.73 -13.65
CA MET A 364 10.48 14.05 -12.22
C MET A 364 10.64 15.55 -11.96
N VAL A 365 9.91 16.05 -10.97
CA VAL A 365 10.17 17.32 -10.31
C VAL A 365 10.80 17.01 -8.96
N PHE A 366 11.92 17.65 -8.64
CA PHE A 366 12.61 17.49 -7.35
C PHE A 366 13.08 18.85 -6.85
N TYR A 367 12.88 19.14 -5.57
CA TYR A 367 13.47 20.30 -4.91
C TYR A 367 13.64 20.07 -3.40
N SER A 368 14.62 20.77 -2.80
CA SER A 368 14.95 20.62 -1.37
C SER A 368 13.85 21.17 -0.47
N ARG A 369 13.87 20.77 0.81
CA ARG A 369 12.96 21.31 1.84
C ARG A 369 13.03 22.83 1.94
N ARG A 370 14.24 23.41 1.82
CA ARG A 370 14.44 24.87 1.84
C ARG A 370 13.77 25.56 0.65
N ALA A 371 13.87 24.97 -0.54
CA ALA A 371 13.16 25.46 -1.71
C ALA A 371 11.64 25.32 -1.53
N ALA A 372 11.17 24.21 -0.96
CA ALA A 372 9.75 24.00 -0.64
C ALA A 372 9.23 25.10 0.30
N MET A 373 9.96 25.43 1.37
CA MET A 373 9.58 26.51 2.30
C MET A 373 9.34 27.85 1.59
N VAL A 374 10.17 28.19 0.60
CA VAL A 374 9.99 29.40 -0.21
C VAL A 374 8.83 29.25 -1.16
N LEU A 375 8.85 28.21 -2.02
CA LEU A 375 7.88 28.01 -3.09
C LEU A 375 6.45 27.87 -2.55
N HIS A 376 6.26 27.06 -1.51
CA HIS A 376 4.94 26.77 -0.92
C HIS A 376 4.38 27.95 -0.12
N SER A 377 5.23 28.90 0.30
CA SER A 377 4.79 30.14 0.95
C SER A 377 4.31 31.20 -0.05
N ILE A 378 4.77 31.16 -1.31
CA ILE A 378 4.45 32.16 -2.34
C ILE A 378 2.93 32.30 -2.55
N PRO A 379 2.12 31.22 -2.72
CA PRO A 379 0.68 31.36 -2.90
C PRO A 379 -0.01 32.11 -1.76
N VAL A 380 0.38 31.86 -0.50
CA VAL A 380 -0.19 32.56 0.66
C VAL A 380 0.17 34.04 0.64
N VAL A 381 1.44 34.36 0.34
CA VAL A 381 1.88 35.76 0.20
C VAL A 381 1.10 36.46 -0.90
N ILE A 382 0.91 35.82 -2.05
CA ILE A 382 0.09 36.34 -3.15
C ILE A 382 -1.34 36.60 -2.65
N PHE A 383 -2.00 35.62 -2.02
CA PHE A 383 -3.36 35.76 -1.52
C PHE A 383 -3.52 36.94 -0.55
N LEU A 384 -2.57 37.14 0.36
CA LEU A 384 -2.58 38.23 1.33
C LEU A 384 -2.29 39.61 0.72
N LEU A 385 -1.42 39.69 -0.29
CA LEU A 385 -1.04 40.95 -0.94
C LEU A 385 -2.01 41.40 -2.04
N MET A 386 -2.79 40.49 -2.62
CA MET A 386 -3.68 40.79 -3.74
C MET A 386 -4.71 41.91 -3.48
N PRO A 387 -5.34 42.03 -2.29
CA PRO A 387 -6.21 43.17 -1.98
C PRO A 387 -5.51 44.53 -2.13
N PHE A 388 -4.22 44.61 -1.79
CA PHE A 388 -3.41 45.82 -1.91
C PHE A 388 -2.94 46.07 -3.36
N LEU A 389 -2.57 45.01 -4.08
CA LEU A 389 -2.22 45.14 -5.50
C LEU A 389 -3.43 45.61 -6.33
N LEU A 390 -4.62 45.08 -6.04
CA LEU A 390 -5.85 45.48 -6.71
C LEU A 390 -6.26 46.92 -6.40
N LEU A 391 -5.95 47.43 -5.21
CA LEU A 391 -6.09 48.85 -4.88
C LEU A 391 -5.24 49.71 -5.85
N MET A 392 -3.97 49.35 -6.04
CA MET A 392 -3.03 50.08 -6.92
C MET A 392 -3.45 50.07 -8.40
N LEU A 393 -4.08 48.97 -8.85
CA LEU A 393 -4.49 48.78 -10.25
C LEU A 393 -5.87 49.34 -10.57
N SER A 394 -6.68 49.67 -9.54
CA SER A 394 -8.05 50.12 -9.73
C SER A 394 -8.16 51.65 -9.85
N SER A 395 -9.04 52.13 -10.74
CA SER A 395 -9.30 53.57 -10.92
C SER A 395 -10.28 54.16 -9.88
N GLY A 396 -10.73 53.35 -8.90
CA GLY A 396 -11.76 53.70 -7.90
C GLY A 396 -11.25 53.56 -6.46
N LEU A 397 -12.03 54.06 -5.49
CA LEU A 397 -11.66 54.04 -4.07
C LEU A 397 -11.91 52.65 -3.47
N ARG A 398 -10.95 51.74 -3.63
CA ARG A 398 -11.01 50.37 -3.14
C ARG A 398 -10.54 50.28 -1.68
N SER A 399 -11.22 49.51 -0.83
CA SER A 399 -10.71 49.18 0.50
C SER A 399 -10.06 47.79 0.50
N PRO A 400 -8.77 47.65 0.85
CA PRO A 400 -8.09 46.35 0.86
C PRO A 400 -8.70 45.42 1.92
N PHE A 401 -9.12 45.95 3.07
CA PHE A 401 -9.77 45.14 4.12
C PHE A 401 -11.13 44.60 3.69
N VAL A 402 -11.95 45.41 3.01
CA VAL A 402 -13.27 44.98 2.52
C VAL A 402 -13.11 43.96 1.38
N THR A 403 -12.12 44.16 0.51
CA THR A 403 -11.74 43.20 -0.54
C THR A 403 -11.33 41.86 0.06
N PHE A 404 -10.43 41.90 1.05
CA PHE A 404 -9.95 40.71 1.74
C PHE A 404 -11.09 39.96 2.44
N TYR A 405 -12.04 40.68 3.02
CA TYR A 405 -13.23 40.09 3.62
C TYR A 405 -14.11 39.37 2.58
N ASP A 406 -14.26 39.91 1.38
CA ASP A 406 -14.94 39.21 0.28
C ASP A 406 -14.16 37.96 -0.19
N PHE A 407 -12.83 38.00 -0.18
CA PHE A 407 -11.99 36.82 -0.47
C PHE A 407 -12.17 35.73 0.58
N LEU A 408 -12.22 36.09 1.87
CA LEU A 408 -12.47 35.16 2.97
C LEU A 408 -13.85 34.50 2.85
N LYS A 409 -14.90 35.25 2.48
CA LYS A 409 -16.19 34.64 2.14
C LYS A 409 -16.04 33.68 0.97
N GLY A 410 -15.37 34.08 -0.11
CA GLY A 410 -15.13 33.22 -1.27
C GLY A 410 -14.46 31.90 -0.88
N MET A 411 -13.49 31.97 0.03
CA MET A 411 -12.79 30.80 0.58
C MET A 411 -13.73 29.89 1.37
N LEU A 412 -14.57 30.43 2.25
CA LEU A 412 -15.57 29.65 3.00
C LEU A 412 -16.59 28.98 2.06
N PHE A 413 -17.05 29.69 1.03
CA PHE A 413 -17.93 29.13 0.01
C PHE A 413 -17.26 27.98 -0.74
N HIS A 414 -16.01 28.15 -1.15
CA HIS A 414 -15.25 27.10 -1.83
C HIS A 414 -15.02 25.89 -0.93
N ALA A 415 -14.56 26.12 0.31
CA ALA A 415 -14.34 25.08 1.31
C ALA A 415 -15.62 24.29 1.60
N SER A 416 -16.77 24.96 1.75
CA SER A 416 -18.06 24.28 1.92
C SER A 416 -18.42 23.41 0.72
N GLY A 417 -18.10 23.85 -0.50
CA GLY A 417 -18.28 23.05 -1.72
C GLY A 417 -17.43 21.79 -1.70
N ILE A 418 -16.14 21.90 -1.36
CA ILE A 418 -15.22 20.76 -1.25
C ILE A 418 -15.67 19.77 -0.16
N VAL A 419 -16.09 20.26 1.02
CA VAL A 419 -16.62 19.40 2.09
C VAL A 419 -17.88 18.67 1.63
N LEU A 420 -18.82 19.37 0.98
CA LEU A 420 -20.02 18.74 0.44
C LEU A 420 -19.72 17.77 -0.71
N ALA A 421 -18.66 18.01 -1.49
CA ALA A 421 -18.19 17.10 -2.53
C ALA A 421 -17.75 15.74 -1.96
N ILE A 422 -17.38 15.68 -0.69
CA ILE A 422 -17.00 14.46 0.04
C ILE A 422 -18.23 13.88 0.76
N VAL A 423 -19.00 14.71 1.47
CA VAL A 423 -20.12 14.27 2.31
C VAL A 423 -21.29 13.72 1.48
N ILE A 424 -21.63 14.34 0.33
CA ILE A 424 -22.79 13.91 -0.47
C ILE A 424 -22.60 12.48 -1.03
N PRO A 425 -21.45 12.12 -1.66
CA PRO A 425 -21.18 10.73 -2.03
C PRO A 425 -21.28 9.73 -0.88
N ILE A 426 -20.79 10.08 0.32
CA ILE A 426 -20.89 9.23 1.52
C ILE A 426 -22.36 8.97 1.89
N ILE A 427 -23.21 10.00 1.84
CA ILE A 427 -24.64 9.82 2.09
C ILE A 427 -25.24 8.86 1.06
N PHE A 428 -24.91 9.01 -0.22
CA PHE A 428 -25.40 8.12 -1.27
C PHE A 428 -24.86 6.69 -1.14
N SER A 429 -23.62 6.49 -0.67
CA SER A 429 -23.06 5.16 -0.43
C SER A 429 -23.80 4.44 0.69
N ILE A 430 -24.10 5.15 1.79
CA ILE A 430 -24.92 4.62 2.90
C ILE A 430 -26.34 4.32 2.41
N LEU A 431 -26.99 5.24 1.70
CA LEU A 431 -28.35 5.06 1.18
C LEU A 431 -28.43 3.83 0.26
N ARG A 432 -27.46 3.65 -0.66
CA ARG A 432 -27.38 2.48 -1.54
C ARG A 432 -27.41 1.18 -0.72
N LEU A 433 -26.62 1.12 0.35
CA LEU A 433 -26.48 -0.08 1.18
C LEU A 433 -27.73 -0.39 2.01
N LEU A 434 -28.58 0.60 2.32
CA LEU A 434 -29.88 0.36 2.95
C LEU A 434 -30.88 -0.38 2.04
N PHE A 435 -30.66 -0.35 0.72
CA PHE A 435 -31.51 -1.01 -0.28
C PHE A 435 -30.80 -2.13 -1.06
N SER A 436 -29.52 -2.40 -0.76
CA SER A 436 -28.71 -3.43 -1.41
C SER A 436 -28.54 -4.65 -0.50
N SER A 437 -28.49 -5.84 -1.09
CA SER A 437 -28.24 -7.09 -0.34
C SER A 437 -26.76 -7.36 -0.03
N TYR A 438 -25.85 -6.58 -0.59
CA TYR A 438 -24.41 -6.69 -0.36
C TYR A 438 -23.66 -5.37 -0.60
N ALA A 439 -22.47 -5.29 -0.01
CA ALA A 439 -21.56 -4.16 -0.13
C ALA A 439 -20.62 -4.31 -1.33
N MET A 440 -19.86 -3.25 -1.62
CA MET A 440 -18.73 -3.28 -2.56
C MET A 440 -19.08 -3.72 -4.00
N SER A 441 -20.26 -3.39 -4.50
CA SER A 441 -20.69 -3.74 -5.87
C SER A 441 -19.77 -3.20 -6.99
N TRP A 442 -18.91 -2.24 -6.65
CA TRP A 442 -17.90 -1.66 -7.53
C TRP A 442 -16.54 -2.38 -7.47
N PHE A 443 -16.32 -3.36 -6.58
CA PHE A 443 -15.00 -3.97 -6.35
C PHE A 443 -14.46 -4.70 -7.58
N ALA A 444 -15.23 -5.62 -8.19
CA ALA A 444 -14.85 -6.22 -9.47
C ALA A 444 -15.01 -5.27 -10.69
N HIS A 445 -15.61 -4.10 -10.50
CA HIS A 445 -15.98 -3.17 -11.56
C HIS A 445 -15.72 -1.71 -11.15
N PRO A 446 -14.45 -1.27 -11.08
CA PRO A 446 -14.07 0.03 -10.51
C PRO A 446 -14.77 1.23 -11.14
N TYR A 447 -15.09 1.16 -12.44
CA TYR A 447 -15.85 2.19 -13.16
C TYR A 447 -17.23 2.49 -12.53
N LEU A 448 -17.84 1.53 -11.83
CA LEU A 448 -19.09 1.73 -11.10
C LEU A 448 -18.91 2.69 -9.91
N ALA A 449 -17.76 2.65 -9.21
CA ALA A 449 -17.49 3.58 -8.13
C ALA A 449 -17.46 5.03 -8.64
N PHE A 450 -16.78 5.28 -9.76
CA PHE A 450 -16.77 6.59 -10.40
C PHE A 450 -18.16 7.01 -10.89
N MET A 451 -18.91 6.10 -11.52
CA MET A 451 -20.28 6.35 -11.98
C MET A 451 -21.22 6.71 -10.83
N LEU A 452 -21.08 6.05 -9.68
CA LEU A 452 -21.88 6.29 -8.48
C LEU A 452 -21.56 7.64 -7.82
N PHE A 453 -20.27 7.91 -7.62
CA PHE A 453 -19.85 8.92 -6.65
C PHE A 453 -19.44 10.25 -7.30
N VAL A 454 -18.96 10.27 -8.54
CA VAL A 454 -18.62 11.53 -9.23
C VAL A 454 -19.84 12.45 -9.40
N PRO A 455 -21.02 11.99 -9.89
CA PRO A 455 -22.19 12.86 -10.01
C PRO A 455 -22.67 13.42 -8.65
N CYS A 456 -22.63 12.60 -7.60
CA CYS A 456 -22.94 13.00 -6.22
C CYS A 456 -21.97 14.08 -5.72
N SER A 457 -20.68 13.92 -6.01
CA SER A 457 -19.65 14.87 -5.62
C SER A 457 -19.79 16.20 -6.36
N LEU A 458 -20.08 16.16 -7.67
CA LEU A 458 -20.40 17.34 -8.48
C LEU A 458 -21.61 18.10 -7.92
N MET A 459 -22.65 17.40 -7.45
CA MET A 459 -23.76 18.05 -6.76
C MET A 459 -23.28 18.79 -5.50
N GLY A 460 -22.45 18.14 -4.68
CA GLY A 460 -21.84 18.73 -3.49
C GLY A 460 -21.10 20.05 -3.79
N LEU A 461 -20.27 20.05 -4.82
CA LEU A 461 -19.53 21.24 -5.28
C LEU A 461 -20.45 22.40 -5.72
N LEU A 462 -21.60 22.10 -6.32
CA LEU A 462 -22.50 23.11 -6.90
C LEU A 462 -23.50 23.70 -5.88
N ILE A 463 -23.79 22.99 -4.78
CA ILE A 463 -24.77 23.42 -3.75
C ILE A 463 -24.51 24.86 -3.27
N PRO A 464 -23.30 25.25 -2.80
CA PRO A 464 -23.07 26.61 -2.30
C PRO A 464 -23.33 27.69 -3.36
N ARG A 465 -23.00 27.41 -4.62
CA ARG A 465 -23.20 28.35 -5.74
C ARG A 465 -24.67 28.55 -6.09
N ILE A 466 -25.50 27.54 -5.89
CA ILE A 466 -26.95 27.60 -6.19
C ILE A 466 -27.69 28.36 -5.09
N PHE A 467 -27.47 28.00 -3.83
CA PHE A 467 -28.16 28.64 -2.70
C PHE A 467 -27.76 30.11 -2.54
N TRP A 468 -26.52 30.48 -2.87
CA TRP A 468 -26.05 31.88 -2.92
C TRP A 468 -25.68 32.30 -4.35
N SER A 469 -26.67 32.21 -5.25
CA SER A 469 -26.54 32.67 -6.63
C SER A 469 -26.08 34.13 -6.73
N SER A 470 -26.57 34.98 -5.82
CA SER A 470 -26.08 36.34 -5.59
C SER A 470 -25.03 36.33 -4.47
N PHE A 471 -23.76 36.50 -4.81
CA PHE A 471 -22.68 36.53 -3.81
C PHE A 471 -22.87 37.75 -2.89
N PRO A 472 -22.78 37.58 -1.56
CA PRO A 472 -22.94 38.68 -0.61
C PRO A 472 -21.66 39.54 -0.57
N LEU A 473 -21.46 40.36 -1.60
CA LEU A 473 -20.35 41.32 -1.68
C LEU A 473 -20.47 42.38 -0.59
N SER A 474 -19.37 42.65 0.10
CA SER A 474 -19.22 43.81 0.98
C SER A 474 -18.79 45.06 0.21
N GLN A 475 -18.22 44.89 -0.98
CA GLN A 475 -17.86 46.00 -1.87
C GLN A 475 -19.07 46.55 -2.65
N ASP A 476 -19.12 47.88 -2.79
CA ASP A 476 -20.09 48.57 -3.64
C ASP A 476 -19.56 48.69 -5.08
N ALA A 477 -20.17 47.90 -5.98
CA ALA A 477 -19.85 47.86 -7.40
C ALA A 477 -19.97 49.23 -8.11
N SER A 478 -20.90 50.07 -7.68
CA SER A 478 -21.13 51.40 -8.26
C SER A 478 -19.98 52.36 -7.96
N ILE A 479 -19.47 52.33 -6.72
CA ILE A 479 -18.32 53.12 -6.27
C ILE A 479 -17.03 52.69 -6.99
N LEU A 480 -16.88 51.37 -7.22
CA LEU A 480 -15.72 50.77 -7.88
C LEU A 480 -15.77 50.82 -9.42
N LYS A 481 -16.81 51.44 -10.00
CA LYS A 481 -17.04 51.51 -11.46
C LYS A 481 -16.88 50.15 -12.16
N THR A 482 -17.30 49.08 -11.49
CA THR A 482 -17.10 47.68 -11.90
C THR A 482 -18.42 46.91 -11.78
N SER A 483 -18.63 45.88 -12.60
CA SER A 483 -19.83 45.05 -12.51
C SER A 483 -19.84 44.19 -11.22
N LYS A 484 -21.01 43.95 -10.62
CA LYS A 484 -21.16 43.03 -9.47
C LYS A 484 -20.65 41.63 -9.80
N GLU A 485 -20.82 41.17 -11.03
CA GLU A 485 -20.35 39.88 -11.54
C GLU A 485 -18.83 39.79 -11.48
N ALA A 486 -18.11 40.82 -11.92
CA ALA A 486 -16.65 40.84 -11.87
C ALA A 486 -16.10 40.76 -10.44
N LEU A 487 -16.69 41.51 -9.50
CA LEU A 487 -16.32 41.44 -8.08
C LEU A 487 -16.65 40.07 -7.47
N SER A 488 -17.77 39.49 -7.89
CA SER A 488 -18.21 38.13 -7.52
C SER A 488 -17.25 37.03 -7.99
N ASP A 489 -16.79 37.10 -9.24
CA ASP A 489 -15.85 36.14 -9.80
C ASP A 489 -14.47 36.28 -9.13
N GLU A 490 -14.05 37.51 -8.89
CA GLU A 490 -12.78 37.83 -8.22
C GLU A 490 -12.77 37.30 -6.77
N ALA A 491 -13.84 37.54 -6.01
CA ALA A 491 -13.96 37.03 -4.65
C ALA A 491 -13.94 35.50 -4.59
N ARG A 492 -14.62 34.82 -5.52
CA ARG A 492 -14.64 33.35 -5.60
C ARG A 492 -13.30 32.77 -6.05
N PHE A 493 -12.66 33.38 -7.05
CA PHE A 493 -11.36 32.93 -7.54
C PHE A 493 -10.30 33.06 -6.45
N TRP A 494 -10.13 34.25 -5.87
CA TRP A 494 -9.14 34.46 -4.82
C TRP A 494 -9.47 33.69 -3.55
N GLY A 495 -10.75 33.49 -3.25
CA GLY A 495 -11.18 32.61 -2.17
C GLY A 495 -10.75 31.16 -2.37
N ALA A 496 -10.97 30.58 -3.55
CA ALA A 496 -10.53 29.23 -3.88
C ALA A 496 -9.00 29.12 -3.93
N PHE A 497 -8.32 30.11 -4.51
CA PHE A 497 -6.85 30.19 -4.50
C PHE A 497 -6.31 30.26 -3.07
N GLY A 498 -6.92 31.07 -2.20
CA GLY A 498 -6.58 31.16 -0.78
C GLY A 498 -6.79 29.85 -0.03
N PHE A 499 -7.86 29.11 -0.33
CA PHE A 499 -8.08 27.77 0.23
C PHE A 499 -6.91 26.83 -0.07
N TYR A 500 -6.55 26.66 -1.35
CA TYR A 500 -5.46 25.76 -1.75
C TYR A 500 -4.08 26.27 -1.29
N ALA A 501 -3.88 27.58 -1.23
CA ALA A 501 -2.67 28.18 -0.68
C ALA A 501 -2.50 27.87 0.82
N LEU A 502 -3.57 27.98 1.60
CA LEU A 502 -3.55 27.61 3.02
C LEU A 502 -3.41 26.11 3.23
N GLU A 503 -4.04 25.29 2.39
CA GLU A 503 -3.85 23.84 2.40
C GLU A 503 -2.39 23.47 2.14
N THR A 504 -1.77 24.07 1.12
CA THR A 504 -0.33 23.93 0.81
C THR A 504 0.53 24.28 2.04
N LEU A 505 0.24 25.42 2.68
CA LEU A 505 0.96 25.86 3.88
C LEU A 505 0.75 24.91 5.06
N ALA A 506 -0.45 24.35 5.22
CA ALA A 506 -0.76 23.40 6.28
C ALA A 506 0.08 22.11 6.15
N TYR A 507 0.22 21.56 4.93
CA TYR A 507 1.14 20.44 4.67
C TYR A 507 2.58 20.82 5.06
N LEU A 508 3.06 21.97 4.61
CA LEU A 508 4.41 22.45 4.91
C LEU A 508 4.66 22.58 6.43
N VAL A 509 3.72 23.19 7.18
CA VAL A 509 3.87 23.43 8.63
C VAL A 509 3.75 22.14 9.43
N THR A 510 2.99 21.16 8.97
CA THR A 510 2.85 19.84 9.61
C THR A 510 4.00 18.88 9.30
N GLY A 511 4.99 19.30 8.50
CA GLY A 511 6.14 18.47 8.13
C GLY A 511 5.90 17.59 6.91
N LEU A 512 4.69 17.53 6.39
CA LEU A 512 4.31 16.72 5.23
C LEU A 512 4.80 17.33 3.91
N SER A 513 5.13 16.47 2.95
CA SER A 513 5.63 16.84 1.63
C SER A 513 4.57 16.79 0.52
N GLY A 514 3.38 16.21 0.78
CA GLY A 514 2.24 16.13 -0.14
C GLY A 514 1.66 17.48 -0.59
N GLY A 515 2.03 18.59 0.07
CA GLY A 515 1.63 19.95 -0.30
C GLY A 515 2.04 20.38 -1.72
N PHE A 516 2.94 19.64 -2.39
CA PHE A 516 3.30 19.91 -3.79
C PHE A 516 2.09 19.89 -4.73
N PHE A 517 1.07 19.06 -4.43
CA PHE A 517 -0.11 18.91 -5.27
C PHE A 517 -0.94 20.20 -5.31
N THR A 518 -1.26 20.74 -4.13
CA THR A 518 -2.04 21.98 -3.97
C THR A 518 -1.22 23.23 -4.28
N PHE A 519 0.11 23.16 -4.12
CA PHE A 519 1.03 24.17 -4.65
C PHE A 519 0.95 24.25 -6.17
N THR A 520 1.08 23.11 -6.86
CA THR A 520 1.03 23.02 -8.33
C THR A 520 -0.32 23.51 -8.83
N LEU A 521 -1.41 23.12 -8.19
CA LEU A 521 -2.75 23.66 -8.45
C LEU A 521 -2.77 25.19 -8.41
N SER A 522 -2.30 25.77 -7.31
CA SER A 522 -2.25 27.22 -7.13
C SER A 522 -1.41 27.91 -8.22
N ALA A 523 -0.28 27.31 -8.59
CA ALA A 523 0.60 27.80 -9.64
C ALA A 523 -0.09 27.85 -11.02
N PHE A 524 -0.96 26.89 -11.35
CA PHE A 524 -1.75 26.87 -12.59
C PHE A 524 -3.02 27.76 -12.54
N MET A 525 -3.59 27.99 -11.35
CA MET A 525 -4.73 28.89 -11.18
C MET A 525 -4.42 30.35 -11.55
N LEU A 526 -3.22 30.84 -11.24
CA LEU A 526 -2.80 32.22 -11.55
C LEU A 526 -2.78 32.54 -13.05
N PRO A 527 -2.06 31.81 -13.91
CA PRO A 527 -2.11 32.05 -15.34
C PRO A 527 -3.52 31.85 -15.89
N ALA A 528 -4.29 30.87 -15.39
CA ALA A 528 -5.67 30.68 -15.81
C ALA A 528 -6.53 31.94 -15.57
N TRP A 529 -6.39 32.57 -14.39
CA TRP A 529 -7.07 33.84 -14.08
C TRP A 529 -6.61 35.00 -14.97
N ILE A 530 -5.31 35.10 -15.27
CA ILE A 530 -4.76 36.12 -16.17
C ILE A 530 -5.35 35.94 -17.57
N PHE A 531 -5.32 34.73 -18.13
CA PHE A 531 -5.86 34.44 -19.46
C PHE A 531 -7.37 34.64 -19.51
N PHE A 532 -8.11 34.27 -18.45
CA PHE A 532 -9.52 34.60 -18.32
C PHE A 532 -9.74 36.11 -18.37
N GLY A 533 -9.01 36.87 -17.56
CA GLY A 533 -9.07 38.34 -17.53
C GLY A 533 -8.81 38.97 -18.90
N LEU A 534 -7.77 38.52 -19.61
CA LEU A 534 -7.48 38.96 -20.99
C LEU A 534 -8.64 38.61 -21.94
N ALA A 535 -9.11 37.37 -21.91
CA ALA A 535 -10.21 36.93 -22.77
C ALA A 535 -11.52 37.67 -22.48
N THR A 536 -11.79 38.08 -21.23
CA THR A 536 -12.99 38.87 -20.91
C THR A 536 -12.98 40.26 -21.57
N LYS A 537 -11.80 40.83 -21.85
CA LYS A 537 -11.68 42.11 -22.57
C LYS A 537 -12.09 42.00 -24.04
N PHE A 538 -11.85 40.85 -24.66
CA PHE A 538 -12.15 40.62 -26.09
C PHE A 538 -13.54 40.05 -26.32
N TYR A 539 -13.96 39.07 -25.51
CA TYR A 539 -15.18 38.30 -25.75
C TYR A 539 -16.31 38.58 -24.75
N GLY A 540 -16.04 39.35 -23.68
CA GLY A 540 -16.98 39.62 -22.61
C GLY A 540 -16.99 38.55 -21.51
N ARG A 541 -17.29 38.96 -20.27
CA ARG A 541 -17.18 38.12 -19.07
C ARG A 541 -18.14 36.92 -19.05
N GLN A 542 -19.32 37.04 -19.64
CA GLN A 542 -20.32 35.97 -19.71
C GLN A 542 -20.24 35.17 -21.02
N SER A 543 -19.09 35.20 -21.70
CA SER A 543 -18.86 34.43 -22.91
C SER A 543 -18.24 33.07 -22.60
N LEU A 544 -18.79 32.02 -23.20
CA LEU A 544 -18.22 30.68 -23.12
C LEU A 544 -16.76 30.67 -23.59
N ARG A 545 -16.40 31.50 -24.57
CA ARG A 545 -15.02 31.62 -25.08
C ARG A 545 -14.06 32.06 -23.98
N SER A 546 -14.43 33.06 -23.16
CA SER A 546 -13.60 33.50 -22.04
C SER A 546 -13.42 32.40 -21.00
N THR A 547 -14.48 31.66 -20.68
CA THR A 547 -14.39 30.49 -19.79
C THR A 547 -13.47 29.41 -20.36
N VAL A 548 -13.52 29.14 -21.67
CA VAL A 548 -12.63 28.14 -22.30
C VAL A 548 -11.14 28.49 -22.13
N PHE A 549 -10.75 29.76 -22.22
CA PHE A 549 -9.36 30.18 -21.94
C PHE A 549 -8.93 29.92 -20.49
N TYR A 550 -9.86 30.02 -19.53
CA TYR A 550 -9.61 29.63 -18.15
C TYR A 550 -9.34 28.12 -18.05
N VAL A 551 -10.24 27.31 -18.63
CA VAL A 551 -10.17 25.84 -18.57
C VAL A 551 -8.93 25.30 -19.28
N ILE A 552 -8.63 25.77 -20.50
CA ILE A 552 -7.48 25.29 -21.29
C ILE A 552 -6.17 25.47 -20.53
N THR A 553 -5.97 26.61 -19.86
CA THR A 553 -4.77 26.86 -19.06
C THR A 553 -4.64 25.90 -17.88
N LEU A 554 -5.74 25.37 -17.35
CA LEU A 554 -5.75 24.40 -16.25
C LEU A 554 -5.54 22.95 -16.72
N ILE A 555 -5.74 22.62 -18.00
CA ILE A 555 -5.68 21.23 -18.51
C ILE A 555 -4.43 20.46 -18.06
N PRO A 556 -3.19 21.02 -18.08
CA PRO A 556 -2.02 20.28 -17.63
C PRO A 556 -2.13 19.83 -16.16
N PHE A 557 -2.60 20.71 -15.28
CA PHE A 557 -2.84 20.35 -13.88
C PHE A 557 -4.03 19.39 -13.74
N LEU A 558 -5.14 19.61 -14.45
CA LEU A 558 -6.31 18.73 -14.37
C LEU A 558 -6.01 17.31 -14.83
N THR A 559 -5.16 17.16 -15.85
CA THR A 559 -4.68 15.85 -16.32
C THR A 559 -3.87 15.15 -15.23
N TYR A 560 -2.97 15.88 -14.56
CA TYR A 560 -2.21 15.37 -13.42
C TYR A 560 -3.10 15.04 -12.22
N SER A 561 -4.11 15.87 -11.94
CA SER A 561 -5.10 15.60 -10.88
C SER A 561 -5.92 14.35 -11.18
N ALA A 562 -6.25 14.09 -12.44
CA ALA A 562 -6.92 12.86 -12.86
C ALA A 562 -6.00 11.63 -12.75
N TYR A 563 -4.70 11.79 -13.03
CA TYR A 563 -3.69 10.76 -12.82
C TYR A 563 -3.51 10.41 -11.34
N PHE A 564 -3.19 11.41 -10.51
CA PHE A 564 -2.95 11.24 -9.08
C PHE A 564 -4.21 10.75 -8.35
N GLY A 565 -5.35 11.42 -8.57
CA GLY A 565 -6.62 11.04 -7.95
C GLY A 565 -7.18 9.72 -8.47
N GLY A 566 -6.97 9.40 -9.75
CA GLY A 566 -7.37 8.14 -10.35
C GLY A 566 -6.56 6.96 -9.81
N PHE A 567 -5.23 7.11 -9.71
CA PHE A 567 -4.36 6.12 -9.09
C PHE A 567 -4.74 5.87 -7.62
N LEU A 568 -4.92 6.94 -6.83
CA LEU A 568 -5.33 6.82 -5.42
C LEU A 568 -6.67 6.08 -5.27
N ALA A 569 -7.65 6.40 -6.12
CA ALA A 569 -8.95 5.75 -6.08
C ALA A 569 -8.86 4.26 -6.47
N GLU A 570 -8.13 3.93 -7.53
CA GLU A 570 -7.93 2.53 -7.95
C GLU A 570 -7.18 1.72 -6.88
N PHE A 571 -6.06 2.24 -6.40
CA PHE A 571 -5.29 1.62 -5.31
C PHE A 571 -6.17 1.33 -4.09
N LEU A 572 -6.99 2.30 -3.67
CA LEU A 572 -7.90 2.09 -2.55
C LEU A 572 -8.93 0.99 -2.85
N ILE A 573 -9.59 1.04 -4.01
CA ILE A 573 -10.60 0.05 -4.43
C ILE A 573 -10.02 -1.37 -4.36
N GLU A 574 -8.83 -1.58 -4.91
CA GLU A 574 -8.15 -2.89 -4.89
C GLU A 574 -7.88 -3.37 -3.46
N LYS A 575 -7.44 -2.48 -2.56
CA LYS A 575 -7.11 -2.82 -1.17
C LYS A 575 -8.34 -2.98 -0.25
N MET A 576 -9.55 -2.61 -0.70
CA MET A 576 -10.77 -2.83 0.10
C MET A 576 -11.07 -4.32 0.32
N GLY A 577 -10.53 -5.22 -0.50
CA GLY A 577 -10.65 -6.67 -0.30
C GLY A 577 -9.82 -7.24 0.87
N MET A 578 -8.97 -6.43 1.49
CA MET A 578 -8.02 -6.85 2.55
C MET A 578 -7.97 -5.88 3.74
N MET A 579 -8.91 -4.94 3.83
CA MET A 579 -8.99 -3.95 4.91
C MET A 579 -9.37 -4.55 6.28
N GLY A 580 -9.89 -5.78 6.28
CA GLY A 580 -10.44 -6.46 7.46
C GLY A 580 -11.96 -6.38 7.52
N ALA A 581 -12.55 -7.36 8.20
CA ALA A 581 -13.98 -7.43 8.45
C ALA A 581 -14.27 -6.82 9.82
N LEU A 582 -14.71 -5.56 9.87
CA LEU A 582 -15.15 -4.94 11.12
C LEU A 582 -16.55 -5.45 11.55
N PRO A 583 -16.89 -5.44 12.84
CA PRO A 583 -18.18 -5.94 13.32
C PRO A 583 -19.38 -5.20 12.68
N PRO A 584 -20.43 -5.92 12.26
CA PRO A 584 -21.71 -5.35 11.87
C PRO A 584 -22.39 -4.55 13.01
N PRO A 585 -23.17 -3.50 12.70
CA PRO A 585 -23.52 -3.06 11.34
C PRO A 585 -22.42 -2.22 10.67
N PHE A 586 -21.48 -1.64 11.42
CA PHE A 586 -20.53 -0.66 10.89
C PHE A 586 -19.63 -1.20 9.79
N GLY A 587 -19.07 -2.41 9.95
CA GLY A 587 -18.17 -3.01 8.95
C GLY A 587 -18.78 -3.21 7.57
N TYR A 588 -20.11 -3.28 7.46
CA TYR A 588 -20.83 -3.39 6.19
C TYR A 588 -20.75 -2.10 5.35
N PHE A 589 -20.62 -0.93 5.98
CA PHE A 589 -20.65 0.37 5.30
C PHE A 589 -19.26 0.95 5.01
N ILE A 590 -18.23 0.56 5.76
CA ILE A 590 -16.95 1.29 5.80
C ILE A 590 -16.25 1.32 4.44
N ALA A 591 -16.15 0.19 3.72
CA ALA A 591 -15.48 0.16 2.42
C ALA A 591 -16.14 1.13 1.41
N ASP A 592 -17.47 1.10 1.32
CA ASP A 592 -18.25 2.00 0.46
C ASP A 592 -18.15 3.48 0.89
N ILE A 593 -18.06 3.76 2.19
CA ILE A 593 -17.85 5.13 2.71
C ILE A 593 -16.46 5.63 2.32
N LEU A 594 -15.41 4.83 2.50
CA LEU A 594 -14.03 5.22 2.20
C LEU A 594 -13.83 5.48 0.70
N VAL A 595 -14.32 4.58 -0.16
CA VAL A 595 -14.24 4.77 -1.62
C VAL A 595 -15.04 5.99 -2.08
N ALA A 596 -16.24 6.20 -1.52
CA ALA A 596 -17.03 7.39 -1.83
C ALA A 596 -16.34 8.68 -1.39
N ALA A 597 -15.70 8.68 -0.22
CA ALA A 597 -14.96 9.83 0.32
C ALA A 597 -13.75 10.17 -0.57
N VAL A 598 -12.94 9.18 -0.94
CA VAL A 598 -11.76 9.39 -1.80
C VAL A 598 -12.14 9.84 -3.20
N ILE A 599 -13.18 9.27 -3.82
CA ILE A 599 -13.69 9.79 -5.10
C ILE A 599 -14.23 11.21 -4.94
N GLY A 600 -14.84 11.54 -3.80
CA GLY A 600 -15.24 12.90 -3.47
C GLY A 600 -14.07 13.88 -3.38
N VAL A 601 -12.98 13.49 -2.73
CA VAL A 601 -11.72 14.26 -2.65
C VAL A 601 -11.11 14.44 -4.05
N ALA A 602 -10.95 13.35 -4.80
CA ALA A 602 -10.40 13.38 -6.16
C ALA A 602 -11.24 14.25 -7.11
N THR A 603 -12.57 14.18 -7.00
CA THR A 603 -13.48 15.05 -7.76
C THR A 603 -13.34 16.51 -7.33
N GLY A 604 -13.15 16.76 -6.02
CA GLY A 604 -12.85 18.09 -5.49
C GLY A 604 -11.55 18.69 -6.04
N TRP A 605 -10.49 17.88 -6.18
CA TRP A 605 -9.22 18.30 -6.79
C TRP A 605 -9.34 18.55 -8.30
N CYS A 606 -10.09 17.71 -9.01
CA CYS A 606 -10.29 17.88 -10.45
C CYS A 606 -11.21 19.08 -10.75
N VAL A 607 -12.37 19.14 -10.12
CA VAL A 607 -13.44 20.07 -10.53
C VAL A 607 -13.49 21.32 -9.66
N GLY A 608 -13.05 21.27 -8.40
CA GLY A 608 -12.98 22.42 -7.50
C GLY A 608 -12.32 23.65 -8.13
N PRO A 609 -11.12 23.56 -8.72
CA PRO A 609 -10.45 24.69 -9.37
C PRO A 609 -11.26 25.34 -10.49
N LEU A 610 -12.19 24.61 -11.11
CA LEU A 610 -13.06 25.12 -12.16
C LEU A 610 -14.23 25.92 -11.60
N ILE A 611 -14.74 25.57 -10.40
CA ILE A 611 -15.99 26.10 -9.82
C ILE A 611 -16.05 27.63 -9.75
N PRO A 612 -14.98 28.39 -9.39
CA PRO A 612 -15.05 29.84 -9.29
C PRO A 612 -15.61 30.53 -10.54
N ILE A 613 -15.22 30.04 -11.73
CA ILE A 613 -15.61 30.60 -13.04
C ILE A 613 -16.67 29.74 -13.72
N CYS A 614 -16.43 28.43 -13.79
CA CYS A 614 -17.28 27.46 -14.49
C CYS A 614 -18.63 27.26 -13.80
N GLY A 615 -18.70 27.53 -12.49
CA GLY A 615 -19.94 27.46 -11.72
C GLY A 615 -21.06 28.35 -12.25
N TYR A 616 -20.75 29.43 -12.99
CA TYR A 616 -21.78 30.25 -13.66
C TYR A 616 -22.63 29.45 -14.67
N TRP A 617 -22.01 28.49 -15.36
CA TRP A 617 -22.68 27.63 -16.34
C TRP A 617 -23.31 26.40 -15.68
N LEU A 618 -22.63 25.83 -14.68
CA LEU A 618 -22.97 24.53 -14.08
C LEU A 618 -23.99 24.61 -12.94
N ALA A 619 -24.03 25.71 -12.18
CA ALA A 619 -24.92 25.87 -11.02
C ALA A 619 -26.37 26.18 -11.45
N ARG A 620 -27.03 25.20 -12.07
CA ARG A 620 -28.41 25.26 -12.56
C ARG A 620 -29.25 24.19 -11.89
N SER A 621 -30.50 24.50 -11.60
CA SER A 621 -31.47 23.56 -11.03
C SER A 621 -31.69 22.34 -11.95
N SER A 622 -31.70 22.57 -13.27
CA SER A 622 -31.82 21.53 -14.30
C SER A 622 -30.64 20.55 -14.28
N ILE A 623 -29.41 21.06 -14.14
CA ILE A 623 -28.19 20.25 -14.00
C ILE A 623 -28.18 19.47 -12.68
N MET A 624 -28.58 20.09 -11.57
CA MET A 624 -28.69 19.37 -10.28
C MET A 624 -29.69 18.24 -10.34
N GLN A 625 -30.86 18.46 -10.97
CA GLN A 625 -31.85 17.42 -11.17
C GLN A 625 -31.31 16.32 -12.08
N PHE A 626 -30.58 16.66 -13.15
CA PHE A 626 -29.93 15.67 -14.00
C PHE A 626 -28.92 14.82 -13.22
N LEU A 627 -28.01 15.45 -12.47
CA LEU A 627 -27.02 14.73 -11.66
C LEU A 627 -27.69 13.83 -10.62
N LEU A 628 -28.73 14.31 -9.94
CA LEU A 628 -29.52 13.51 -8.99
C LEU A 628 -30.15 12.29 -9.66
N HIS A 629 -30.77 12.45 -10.84
CA HIS A 629 -31.35 11.32 -11.57
C HIS A 629 -30.27 10.32 -11.99
N VAL A 630 -29.11 10.80 -12.45
CA VAL A 630 -27.96 9.94 -12.78
C VAL A 630 -27.48 9.19 -11.55
N SER A 631 -27.33 9.85 -10.39
CA SER A 631 -26.93 9.21 -9.14
C SER A 631 -27.92 8.13 -8.69
N VAL A 632 -29.23 8.41 -8.74
CA VAL A 632 -30.27 7.43 -8.38
C VAL A 632 -30.27 6.25 -9.34
N LEU A 633 -30.12 6.49 -10.64
CA LEU A 633 -30.00 5.44 -11.65
C LEU A 633 -28.73 4.61 -11.44
N ALA A 634 -27.60 5.25 -11.18
CA ALA A 634 -26.33 4.59 -10.92
C ALA A 634 -26.41 3.69 -9.67
N MET A 635 -27.07 4.15 -8.61
CA MET A 635 -27.33 3.30 -7.42
C MET A 635 -28.15 2.07 -7.77
N ALA A 636 -29.25 2.24 -8.52
CA ALA A 636 -30.12 1.14 -8.91
C ALA A 636 -29.38 0.13 -9.80
N LEU A 637 -28.61 0.61 -10.78
CA LEU A 637 -27.80 -0.23 -11.67
C LEU A 637 -26.70 -0.95 -10.92
N SER A 638 -25.93 -0.23 -10.09
CA SER A 638 -24.82 -0.82 -9.34
C SER A 638 -25.28 -1.93 -8.39
N SER A 639 -26.48 -1.84 -7.80
CA SER A 639 -27.01 -2.89 -6.94
C SER A 639 -27.33 -4.20 -7.67
N GLN A 640 -27.25 -4.24 -9.01
CA GLN A 640 -27.41 -5.47 -9.81
C GLN A 640 -26.08 -6.19 -10.09
N PHE A 641 -24.94 -5.55 -9.83
CA PHE A 641 -23.64 -6.13 -10.11
C PHE A 641 -23.16 -6.96 -8.93
N PHE A 642 -22.71 -8.18 -9.17
CA PHE A 642 -22.09 -9.00 -8.14
C PHE A 642 -20.68 -8.45 -7.83
N PRO A 643 -20.28 -8.32 -6.55
CA PRO A 643 -19.07 -7.59 -6.16
C PRO A 643 -17.74 -8.28 -6.51
N TYR A 644 -17.75 -9.60 -6.74
CA TYR A 644 -16.51 -10.39 -6.86
C TYR A 644 -16.41 -11.15 -8.19
N GLY A 645 -15.18 -11.52 -8.56
CA GLY A 645 -14.89 -12.36 -9.73
C GLY A 645 -13.47 -12.93 -9.66
N THR A 646 -13.04 -13.70 -10.66
CA THR A 646 -11.67 -14.25 -10.70
C THR A 646 -10.58 -13.18 -10.87
N ALA A 647 -10.95 -11.98 -11.33
CA ALA A 647 -10.06 -10.82 -11.42
C ALA A 647 -10.12 -9.91 -10.18
N ALA A 648 -11.03 -10.18 -9.24
CA ALA A 648 -11.23 -9.44 -8.00
C ALA A 648 -11.87 -10.38 -6.95
N PRO A 649 -11.09 -11.34 -6.41
CA PRO A 649 -11.64 -12.43 -5.61
C PRO A 649 -12.07 -11.98 -4.21
N LYS A 650 -13.12 -12.61 -3.69
CA LYS A 650 -13.46 -12.59 -2.27
C LYS A 650 -12.43 -13.41 -1.51
N ARG A 651 -11.77 -12.83 -0.51
CA ARG A 651 -10.83 -13.55 0.34
C ARG A 651 -11.55 -14.25 1.50
N LEU A 652 -11.25 -15.53 1.69
CA LEU A 652 -11.71 -16.40 2.77
C LEU A 652 -10.51 -17.10 3.40
N VAL A 653 -10.36 -16.98 4.72
CA VAL A 653 -9.37 -17.72 5.48
C VAL A 653 -10.06 -18.93 6.12
N PHE A 654 -9.53 -20.12 5.89
CA PHE A 654 -10.05 -21.38 6.38
C PHE A 654 -8.98 -22.13 7.17
N GLN A 655 -9.16 -22.30 8.48
CA GLN A 655 -8.27 -23.14 9.28
C GLN A 655 -8.93 -24.45 9.72
N HIS A 656 -8.17 -25.55 9.66
CA HIS A 656 -8.50 -26.79 10.35
C HIS A 656 -7.72 -26.84 11.66
N THR A 657 -8.41 -26.58 12.76
CA THR A 657 -7.81 -26.50 14.09
C THR A 657 -7.84 -27.86 14.79
N PHE A 658 -6.74 -28.20 15.46
CA PHE A 658 -6.59 -29.35 16.35
C PHE A 658 -6.13 -28.86 17.72
N VAL A 659 -6.92 -29.12 18.75
CA VAL A 659 -6.52 -28.85 20.13
C VAL A 659 -5.88 -30.11 20.70
N THR A 660 -4.65 -30.01 21.19
CA THR A 660 -3.88 -31.13 21.73
C THR A 660 -3.55 -30.93 23.21
N THR A 661 -3.41 -32.05 23.94
CA THR A 661 -2.97 -32.03 25.36
C THR A 661 -1.56 -32.55 25.55
N ASP A 662 -1.09 -33.37 24.62
CA ASP A 662 0.24 -33.97 24.59
C ASP A 662 0.61 -34.29 23.12
N ALA A 663 1.77 -34.92 22.93
CA ALA A 663 2.27 -35.26 21.59
C ALA A 663 1.39 -36.26 20.82
N ASN A 664 0.47 -37.01 21.44
CA ASN A 664 -0.23 -38.11 20.77
C ASN A 664 -1.76 -38.00 20.85
N ARG A 665 -2.29 -36.92 21.42
CA ARG A 665 -3.72 -36.80 21.74
C ARG A 665 -4.32 -35.47 21.28
N VAL A 666 -5.26 -35.58 20.35
CA VAL A 666 -6.20 -34.51 19.97
C VAL A 666 -7.46 -34.62 20.83
N VAL A 667 -7.89 -33.51 21.43
CA VAL A 667 -9.08 -33.40 22.28
C VAL A 667 -10.25 -32.67 21.62
N ASP A 668 -9.97 -31.77 20.68
CA ASP A 668 -10.98 -31.07 19.88
C ASP A 668 -10.47 -30.87 18.46
N SER A 669 -11.37 -30.87 17.48
CA SER A 669 -11.05 -30.56 16.09
C SER A 669 -12.19 -29.79 15.44
N SER A 670 -11.84 -28.75 14.69
CA SER A 670 -12.82 -27.85 14.10
C SER A 670 -12.37 -27.22 12.79
N TYR A 671 -13.34 -26.94 11.92
CA TYR A 671 -13.19 -26.03 10.80
C TYR A 671 -13.57 -24.62 11.23
N GLU A 672 -12.70 -23.65 10.99
CA GLU A 672 -12.99 -22.25 11.27
C GLU A 672 -12.79 -21.39 10.04
N PHE A 673 -13.72 -20.45 9.85
CA PHE A 673 -13.75 -19.57 8.69
C PHE A 673 -13.73 -18.11 9.12
N ALA A 674 -12.98 -17.28 8.40
CA ALA A 674 -12.93 -15.83 8.57
C ALA A 674 -12.88 -15.12 7.21
N VAL A 675 -13.37 -13.88 7.19
CA VAL A 675 -13.32 -12.99 6.02
C VAL A 675 -12.54 -11.72 6.36
N VAL A 676 -12.01 -11.05 5.35
CA VAL A 676 -11.16 -9.85 5.48
C VAL A 676 -11.73 -8.62 4.75
N ASP A 677 -13.04 -8.60 4.48
CA ASP A 677 -13.73 -7.44 3.89
C ASP A 677 -15.17 -7.30 4.43
N SER A 678 -15.92 -6.34 3.88
CA SER A 678 -17.27 -5.97 4.34
C SER A 678 -18.35 -7.03 4.14
N ASN A 679 -18.20 -8.00 3.21
CA ASN A 679 -19.22 -9.03 2.99
C ASN A 679 -18.96 -10.25 3.88
N SER A 680 -19.94 -10.57 4.73
CA SER A 680 -19.84 -11.57 5.80
C SER A 680 -19.76 -13.03 5.32
N LEU A 681 -19.45 -13.94 6.24
CA LEU A 681 -19.56 -15.39 5.99
C LEU A 681 -20.97 -15.83 5.58
N SER A 682 -22.01 -15.18 6.11
CA SER A 682 -23.39 -15.44 5.66
C SER A 682 -23.61 -15.09 4.19
N PHE A 683 -22.95 -14.05 3.67
CA PHE A 683 -22.92 -13.76 2.24
C PHE A 683 -22.18 -14.87 1.48
N VAL A 684 -20.99 -15.27 1.94
CA VAL A 684 -20.18 -16.31 1.26
C VAL A 684 -20.97 -17.61 1.15
N PHE A 685 -21.50 -18.13 2.25
CA PHE A 685 -22.23 -19.41 2.24
C PHE A 685 -23.58 -19.34 1.51
N LYS A 686 -24.22 -18.17 1.43
CA LYS A 686 -25.42 -17.97 0.60
C LYS A 686 -25.11 -18.16 -0.89
N TYR A 687 -23.95 -17.71 -1.35
CA TYR A 687 -23.52 -17.78 -2.76
C TYR A 687 -22.55 -18.95 -3.05
N ALA A 688 -22.24 -19.78 -2.05
CA ALA A 688 -21.47 -21.02 -2.16
C ALA A 688 -22.25 -22.20 -1.55
N PRO A 689 -23.40 -22.59 -2.15
CA PRO A 689 -24.31 -23.56 -1.54
C PRO A 689 -23.72 -24.97 -1.41
N GLU A 690 -22.77 -25.35 -2.27
CA GLU A 690 -22.08 -26.64 -2.20
C GLU A 690 -21.18 -26.73 -0.97
N ALA A 691 -20.33 -25.72 -0.75
CA ALA A 691 -19.52 -25.61 0.46
C ALA A 691 -20.39 -25.53 1.73
N ALA A 692 -21.44 -24.71 1.71
CA ALA A 692 -22.39 -24.58 2.82
C ALA A 692 -23.04 -25.92 3.20
N LYS A 693 -23.44 -26.72 2.19
CA LYS A 693 -24.02 -28.04 2.40
C LYS A 693 -23.04 -29.03 3.02
N GLU A 694 -21.78 -29.00 2.61
CA GLU A 694 -20.74 -29.91 3.13
C GLU A 694 -20.48 -29.69 4.63
N ILE A 695 -20.57 -28.44 5.11
CA ILE A 695 -20.47 -28.09 6.55
C ILE A 695 -21.82 -28.00 7.26
N HIS A 696 -22.87 -28.59 6.67
CA HIS A 696 -24.21 -28.70 7.25
C HIS A 696 -24.93 -27.38 7.56
N ILE A 697 -24.63 -26.29 6.83
CA ILE A 697 -25.44 -25.07 6.85
C ILE A 697 -26.71 -25.32 6.02
N ASN A 698 -27.83 -25.60 6.70
CA ASN A 698 -29.14 -25.83 6.09
C ASN A 698 -30.12 -24.69 6.42
N SER A 699 -31.39 -24.82 6.03
CA SER A 699 -32.43 -23.81 6.29
C SER A 699 -32.73 -23.54 7.77
N GLU A 700 -32.34 -24.46 8.66
CA GLU A 700 -32.53 -24.35 10.11
C GLU A 700 -31.31 -23.71 10.81
N PHE A 701 -30.19 -23.55 10.10
CA PHE A 701 -28.98 -22.94 10.65
C PHE A 701 -29.15 -21.42 10.79
N SER A 702 -28.99 -20.92 12.02
CA SER A 702 -29.00 -19.48 12.30
C SER A 702 -27.58 -18.96 12.52
N PHE A 703 -27.17 -17.99 11.71
CA PHE A 703 -25.90 -17.27 11.88
C PHE A 703 -25.86 -16.41 13.15
N GLU A 704 -27.01 -16.06 13.73
CA GLU A 704 -27.07 -15.27 14.97
C GLU A 704 -26.72 -16.10 16.21
N THR A 705 -27.05 -17.40 16.19
CA THR A 705 -26.77 -18.35 17.28
C THR A 705 -25.65 -19.33 16.93
N ALA A 706 -24.98 -19.12 15.79
CA ALA A 706 -23.88 -19.98 15.36
C ALA A 706 -22.72 -19.90 16.34
N ASN A 707 -21.96 -21.00 16.44
CA ASN A 707 -20.77 -21.01 17.29
C ASN A 707 -19.71 -20.08 16.69
N MET A 708 -19.32 -19.06 17.45
CA MET A 708 -18.31 -18.09 17.04
C MET A 708 -16.92 -18.63 17.35
N SER A 709 -16.02 -18.55 16.37
CA SER A 709 -14.59 -18.70 16.63
C SER A 709 -14.08 -17.45 17.35
N GLN A 710 -13.37 -17.65 18.45
CA GLN A 710 -12.75 -16.57 19.22
C GLN A 710 -11.44 -16.15 18.57
N ARG A 711 -11.02 -14.88 18.76
CA ARG A 711 -9.76 -14.39 18.19
C ARG A 711 -8.55 -15.22 18.65
N ALA A 712 -8.57 -15.74 19.88
CA ALA A 712 -7.53 -16.62 20.40
C ALA A 712 -7.33 -17.90 19.56
N ASN A 713 -8.37 -18.40 18.88
CA ASN A 713 -8.25 -19.57 18.00
C ASN A 713 -7.42 -19.29 16.74
N TRP A 714 -7.17 -18.02 16.41
CA TRP A 714 -6.38 -17.59 15.25
C TRP A 714 -4.96 -17.16 15.64
N MET A 715 -4.47 -17.58 16.81
CA MET A 715 -3.14 -17.22 17.34
C MET A 715 -2.00 -17.51 16.35
N ALA A 716 -2.11 -18.57 15.55
CA ALA A 716 -1.07 -18.98 14.60
C ALA A 716 -0.71 -17.92 13.55
N ILE A 717 -1.62 -16.99 13.26
CA ILE A 717 -1.42 -15.89 12.29
C ILE A 717 -1.36 -14.51 12.96
N TYR A 718 -1.22 -14.45 14.28
CA TYR A 718 -1.15 -13.19 15.02
C TYR A 718 -0.03 -12.27 14.48
N PRO A 719 -0.26 -10.96 14.26
CA PRO A 719 -1.45 -10.18 14.63
C PRO A 719 -2.52 -10.08 13.53
N LEU A 720 -2.44 -10.81 12.42
CA LEU A 720 -3.45 -10.71 11.34
C LEU A 720 -4.86 -11.07 11.81
N SER A 721 -4.99 -11.84 12.90
CA SER A 721 -6.27 -12.15 13.55
C SER A 721 -7.10 -10.91 13.97
N PHE A 722 -6.50 -9.72 14.08
CA PHE A 722 -7.23 -8.48 14.35
C PHE A 722 -8.07 -7.98 13.17
N LEU A 723 -7.77 -8.45 11.96
CA LEU A 723 -8.55 -8.15 10.76
C LEU A 723 -9.85 -8.96 10.69
N PHE A 724 -10.03 -9.94 11.58
CA PHE A 724 -11.20 -10.82 11.57
C PHE A 724 -12.28 -10.33 12.53
N SER A 725 -13.54 -10.47 12.12
CA SER A 725 -14.68 -10.43 13.02
C SER A 725 -15.75 -11.43 12.62
N ARG A 726 -16.51 -11.91 13.62
CA ARG A 726 -17.59 -12.89 13.45
C ARG A 726 -17.15 -14.16 12.69
N SER A 727 -15.95 -14.64 12.99
CA SER A 727 -15.47 -15.93 12.50
C SER A 727 -16.38 -17.05 13.00
N LEU A 728 -16.60 -18.07 12.17
CA LEU A 728 -17.47 -19.21 12.51
C LEU A 728 -16.63 -20.45 12.82
N LYS A 729 -17.08 -21.25 13.79
CA LYS A 729 -16.48 -22.53 14.18
C LYS A 729 -17.45 -23.68 13.94
N PHE A 730 -16.99 -24.73 13.26
CA PHE A 730 -17.75 -25.95 12.97
C PHE A 730 -16.97 -27.19 13.45
N PRO A 731 -17.64 -28.22 13.97
CA PRO A 731 -16.95 -29.45 14.36
C PRO A 731 -16.33 -30.16 13.14
N ALA A 732 -15.15 -30.74 13.31
CA ALA A 732 -14.43 -31.47 12.27
C ALA A 732 -13.90 -32.81 12.80
N ARG A 733 -13.58 -33.73 11.88
CA ARG A 733 -12.92 -35.00 12.22
C ARG A 733 -11.41 -34.80 12.28
N SER A 734 -10.74 -35.62 13.10
CA SER A 734 -9.28 -35.62 13.24
C SER A 734 -8.60 -36.90 12.78
N ASP A 735 -9.37 -37.92 12.36
CA ASP A 735 -8.85 -39.25 12.06
C ASP A 735 -7.76 -39.23 10.97
N ASP A 736 -7.93 -38.43 9.92
CA ASP A 736 -7.00 -38.42 8.80
C ASP A 736 -5.68 -37.72 9.11
N MET A 737 -5.69 -36.69 9.96
CA MET A 737 -4.45 -36.09 10.46
C MET A 737 -3.72 -37.01 11.44
N LEU A 738 -4.44 -37.71 12.30
CA LEU A 738 -3.84 -38.69 13.23
C LEU A 738 -3.29 -39.93 12.52
N LYS A 739 -3.73 -40.23 11.29
CA LYS A 739 -3.10 -41.24 10.43
C LYS A 739 -1.78 -40.75 9.82
N ARG A 740 -1.68 -39.44 9.54
CA ARG A 740 -0.50 -38.83 8.93
C ARG A 740 0.61 -38.59 9.96
N TYR A 741 0.27 -37.95 11.07
CA TYR A 741 1.23 -37.56 12.11
C TYR A 741 1.03 -38.38 13.37
N ARG A 742 2.12 -39.00 13.84
CA ARG A 742 2.10 -39.82 15.04
C ARG A 742 2.42 -38.98 16.27
N TYR A 743 3.36 -38.05 16.13
CA TYR A 743 3.78 -37.11 17.16
C TYR A 743 3.40 -35.68 16.73
N LEU A 744 2.64 -35.01 17.56
CA LEU A 744 2.13 -33.65 17.40
C LEU A 744 2.98 -32.68 18.23
N PRO A 745 2.89 -31.36 17.96
CA PRO A 745 3.63 -30.37 18.72
C PRO A 745 3.37 -30.46 20.22
N HIS A 746 4.45 -30.49 21.00
CA HIS A 746 4.38 -30.62 22.45
C HIS A 746 5.49 -29.84 23.15
N LEU A 747 5.13 -29.19 24.25
CA LEU A 747 6.02 -28.41 25.11
C LEU A 747 6.30 -29.18 26.40
N SER A 748 7.59 -29.32 26.75
CA SER A 748 8.02 -30.08 27.92
C SER A 748 9.16 -29.39 28.68
N ASN A 749 9.39 -29.77 29.93
CA ASN A 749 10.57 -29.32 30.68
C ASN A 749 11.77 -30.21 30.31
N TYR A 750 12.86 -29.65 29.80
CA TYR A 750 14.07 -30.43 29.51
C TYR A 750 15.04 -30.51 30.69
N LYS A 751 14.91 -29.61 31.69
CA LYS A 751 15.69 -29.61 32.94
C LYS A 751 14.85 -29.12 34.13
N PRO A 752 15.23 -29.46 35.38
CA PRO A 752 14.56 -28.97 36.58
C PRO A 752 14.56 -27.44 36.67
N HIS A 753 13.50 -26.87 37.24
CA HIS A 753 13.39 -25.44 37.45
C HIS A 753 14.48 -24.94 38.40
N THR A 754 15.00 -23.75 38.12
CA THR A 754 16.01 -23.10 38.98
C THR A 754 15.32 -22.01 39.79
N ILE A 755 15.43 -22.06 41.12
CA ILE A 755 14.83 -21.04 42.01
C ILE A 755 15.95 -20.10 42.47
N SER A 756 15.78 -18.80 42.27
CA SER A 756 16.70 -17.77 42.75
C SER A 756 16.41 -17.41 44.21
N GLY A 757 17.41 -16.89 44.92
CA GLY A 757 17.31 -16.58 46.36
C GLY A 757 16.32 -15.46 46.71
N ASP A 758 15.86 -14.70 45.70
CA ASP A 758 14.84 -13.66 45.79
C ASP A 758 13.41 -14.16 45.51
N GLY A 759 13.22 -15.46 45.25
CA GLY A 759 11.92 -16.08 44.98
C GLY A 759 11.54 -16.17 43.51
N GLY A 760 12.39 -15.68 42.59
CA GLY A 760 12.22 -15.90 41.16
C GLY A 760 12.43 -17.37 40.76
N ARG A 761 11.82 -17.79 39.65
CA ARG A 761 11.98 -19.15 39.11
C ARG A 761 12.24 -19.13 37.61
N ARG A 762 13.21 -19.91 37.17
CA ARG A 762 13.52 -20.14 35.76
C ARG A 762 13.02 -21.50 35.33
N VAL A 763 12.11 -21.49 34.35
CA VAL A 763 11.54 -22.66 33.69
C VAL A 763 12.32 -22.92 32.40
N HIS A 764 12.79 -24.16 32.21
CA HIS A 764 13.60 -24.57 31.06
C HIS A 764 12.74 -25.44 30.15
N LEU A 765 12.35 -24.90 29.00
CA LEU A 765 11.35 -25.46 28.10
C LEU A 765 11.95 -25.95 26.79
N GLU A 766 11.43 -27.06 26.32
CA GLU A 766 11.71 -27.63 25.01
C GLU A 766 10.40 -27.84 24.26
N LEU A 767 10.28 -27.19 23.10
CA LEU A 767 9.17 -27.35 22.17
C LEU A 767 9.62 -28.24 21.02
N SER A 768 8.99 -29.40 20.90
CA SER A 768 9.10 -30.27 19.73
C SER A 768 7.94 -30.00 18.78
N LEU A 769 8.22 -29.89 17.49
CA LEU A 769 7.21 -29.74 16.44
C LEU A 769 6.68 -31.11 15.95
N GLY A 770 7.22 -32.21 16.49
CA GLY A 770 6.77 -33.57 16.17
C GLY A 770 7.05 -33.94 14.71
N ASP A 771 6.07 -34.62 14.09
CA ASP A 771 6.15 -35.13 12.73
C ASP A 771 5.63 -34.12 11.67
N LEU A 772 5.38 -32.86 12.05
CA LEU A 772 4.87 -31.85 11.12
C LEU A 772 5.88 -31.57 9.99
N GLU A 773 5.37 -31.49 8.76
CA GLU A 773 6.19 -31.46 7.54
C GLU A 773 6.43 -30.04 7.01
N GLU A 774 5.38 -29.23 6.85
CA GLU A 774 5.44 -27.93 6.15
C GLU A 774 5.08 -26.77 7.10
N VAL A 775 5.75 -26.74 8.26
CA VAL A 775 5.53 -25.72 9.29
C VAL A 775 5.92 -24.34 8.77
N TRP A 776 4.94 -23.44 8.68
CA TRP A 776 5.18 -22.06 8.27
C TRP A 776 5.65 -21.21 9.46
N VAL A 777 4.94 -21.30 10.59
CA VAL A 777 5.27 -20.53 11.79
C VAL A 777 4.72 -21.20 13.05
N THR A 778 5.41 -21.00 14.16
CA THR A 778 4.92 -21.33 15.49
C THR A 778 4.77 -20.06 16.33
N VAL A 779 3.67 -19.91 17.04
CA VAL A 779 3.40 -18.77 17.91
C VAL A 779 3.29 -19.25 19.35
N VAL A 780 4.03 -18.62 20.25
CA VAL A 780 4.00 -18.87 21.69
C VAL A 780 3.47 -17.62 22.38
N ASN A 781 2.40 -17.79 23.16
CA ASN A 781 1.81 -16.73 23.96
C ASN A 781 2.00 -17.05 25.45
N ILE A 782 2.70 -16.16 26.16
CA ILE A 782 3.02 -16.33 27.58
C ILE A 782 2.21 -15.36 28.41
N THR A 783 1.50 -15.88 29.41
CA THR A 783 0.73 -15.09 30.40
C THR A 783 1.15 -15.47 31.81
N GLY A 784 1.20 -14.48 32.71
CA GLY A 784 1.67 -14.64 34.09
C GLY A 784 2.81 -13.69 34.45
N PRO A 785 3.52 -13.93 35.57
CA PRO A 785 4.54 -13.02 36.11
C PRO A 785 5.90 -13.13 35.37
N LEU A 786 5.90 -13.05 34.04
CA LEU A 786 7.13 -13.14 33.23
C LEU A 786 8.01 -11.89 33.44
N SER A 787 9.24 -12.08 33.89
CA SER A 787 10.23 -11.02 34.11
C SER A 787 11.36 -11.02 33.08
N SER A 788 11.67 -12.18 32.50
CA SER A 788 12.66 -12.31 31.43
C SER A 788 12.48 -13.63 30.67
N TRP A 789 13.19 -13.80 29.57
CA TRP A 789 13.18 -15.00 28.73
C TRP A 789 14.46 -15.08 27.89
N SER A 790 14.65 -16.16 27.14
CA SER A 790 15.84 -16.35 26.31
C SER A 790 15.78 -15.77 24.89
N PHE A 791 14.70 -15.05 24.55
CA PHE A 791 14.50 -14.46 23.21
C PHE A 791 14.92 -12.99 23.17
N ALA A 792 15.18 -12.46 21.97
CA ALA A 792 15.42 -11.05 21.69
C ALA A 792 16.36 -10.36 22.72
N ASP A 793 17.56 -10.93 22.92
CA ASP A 793 18.55 -10.44 23.89
C ASP A 793 18.04 -10.30 25.33
N ASN A 794 17.12 -11.19 25.72
CA ASN A 794 16.42 -11.22 27.00
C ASN A 794 15.53 -10.00 27.26
N ILE A 795 15.14 -9.28 26.20
CA ILE A 795 14.25 -8.12 26.26
C ILE A 795 12.84 -8.57 25.91
N LEU A 796 11.90 -8.35 26.84
CA LEU A 796 10.48 -8.62 26.61
C LEU A 796 9.87 -7.58 25.66
N PRO A 797 8.94 -7.99 24.76
CA PRO A 797 8.16 -7.06 23.98
C PRO A 797 7.18 -6.32 24.91
N VAL A 798 6.54 -5.28 24.37
CA VAL A 798 5.44 -4.63 25.10
C VAL A 798 4.32 -5.65 25.28
N THR A 799 3.65 -5.60 26.42
CA THR A 799 2.56 -6.52 26.71
C THR A 799 1.37 -6.25 25.80
N GLU A 800 0.80 -7.34 25.28
CA GLU A 800 -0.42 -7.34 24.49
C GLU A 800 -1.61 -7.74 25.36
N THR A 801 -2.79 -7.23 25.07
CA THR A 801 -4.03 -7.62 25.77
C THR A 801 -5.12 -7.95 24.76
N LEU A 802 -5.46 -9.23 24.66
CA LEU A 802 -6.49 -9.69 23.74
C LEU A 802 -7.86 -9.61 24.44
N ASP A 803 -8.76 -8.75 23.96
CA ASP A 803 -10.17 -8.65 24.41
C ASP A 803 -10.36 -8.47 25.94
N GLY A 804 -9.44 -7.75 26.59
CA GLY A 804 -9.45 -7.55 28.05
C GLY A 804 -8.94 -8.75 28.87
N GLY A 805 -8.30 -9.72 28.20
CA GLY A 805 -7.57 -10.81 28.82
C GLY A 805 -6.30 -10.36 29.56
N PRO A 806 -5.62 -11.30 30.25
CA PRO A 806 -4.39 -10.97 30.98
C PRO A 806 -3.31 -10.45 30.02
N PRO A 807 -2.42 -9.55 30.49
CA PRO A 807 -1.26 -9.11 29.72
C PRO A 807 -0.44 -10.32 29.26
N SER A 808 -0.05 -10.31 27.99
CA SER A 808 0.60 -11.43 27.36
C SER A 808 1.83 -11.02 26.55
N TYR A 809 2.81 -11.92 26.47
CA TYR A 809 4.05 -11.76 25.71
C TYR A 809 4.04 -12.75 24.56
N ILE A 810 4.11 -12.25 23.33
CA ILE A 810 3.96 -13.08 22.13
C ILE A 810 5.31 -13.20 21.43
N CYS A 811 5.69 -14.44 21.13
CA CYS A 811 6.88 -14.77 20.34
C CYS A 811 6.49 -15.64 19.14
N ARG A 812 6.94 -15.26 17.95
CA ARG A 812 6.84 -16.09 16.74
C ARG A 812 8.18 -16.77 16.48
N LEU A 813 8.14 -18.09 16.38
CA LEU A 813 9.26 -18.97 16.08
C LEU A 813 9.15 -19.44 14.62
N SER A 814 10.24 -19.31 13.87
CA SER A 814 10.33 -19.72 12.47
C SER A 814 11.59 -20.54 12.20
N GLY A 815 11.47 -21.61 11.43
CA GLY A 815 12.59 -22.49 11.06
C GLY A 815 12.20 -23.95 10.95
N SER A 816 13.17 -24.80 10.60
CA SER A 816 12.98 -26.24 10.34
C SER A 816 12.26 -26.99 11.46
N SER A 817 11.35 -27.89 11.08
CA SER A 817 10.52 -28.68 12.00
C SER A 817 11.26 -29.80 12.73
N HIS A 818 12.37 -30.30 12.17
CA HIS A 818 13.11 -31.44 12.71
C HIS A 818 13.96 -31.14 13.96
N ASP A 819 14.22 -29.87 14.24
CA ASP A 819 14.99 -29.46 15.40
C ASP A 819 14.04 -29.03 16.53
N ASN A 820 14.34 -29.40 17.78
CA ASN A 820 13.56 -28.88 18.91
C ASN A 820 13.97 -27.43 19.22
N TRP A 821 13.02 -26.64 19.72
CA TRP A 821 13.26 -25.30 20.23
C TRP A 821 13.51 -25.37 21.73
N THR A 822 14.72 -25.03 22.18
CA THR A 822 15.02 -24.92 23.62
C THR A 822 15.08 -23.46 24.05
N PHE A 823 14.34 -23.10 25.08
CA PHE A 823 14.30 -21.74 25.61
C PHE A 823 14.05 -21.74 27.12
N TRP A 824 14.24 -20.60 27.76
CA TRP A 824 13.90 -20.44 29.18
C TRP A 824 13.01 -19.23 29.41
N LEU A 825 12.15 -19.34 30.41
CA LEU A 825 11.26 -18.28 30.90
C LEU A 825 11.60 -18.02 32.36
N GLU A 826 11.74 -16.76 32.74
CA GLU A 826 11.98 -16.34 34.11
C GLU A 826 10.73 -15.66 34.67
N ALA A 827 10.24 -16.20 35.78
CA ALA A 827 9.07 -15.69 36.48
C ALA A 827 9.52 -14.92 37.73
N SER A 828 8.94 -13.74 37.98
CA SER A 828 9.23 -12.93 39.16
C SER A 828 8.58 -13.45 40.46
N SER A 829 7.73 -14.46 40.38
CA SER A 829 7.04 -15.04 41.54
C SER A 829 6.77 -16.54 41.34
N SER A 830 6.21 -17.17 42.39
CA SER A 830 5.75 -18.56 42.35
C SER A 830 4.39 -18.75 41.67
N GLU A 831 3.75 -17.69 41.15
CA GLU A 831 2.49 -17.81 40.42
C GLU A 831 2.71 -18.53 39.08
N ASP A 832 1.67 -19.21 38.62
CA ASP A 832 1.67 -20.04 37.42
C ASP A 832 2.04 -19.24 36.15
N LEU A 833 2.94 -19.81 35.33
CA LEU A 833 3.20 -19.34 33.98
C LEU A 833 2.37 -20.18 33.02
N ARG A 834 1.45 -19.54 32.30
CA ARG A 834 0.69 -20.19 31.24
C ARG A 834 1.36 -19.92 29.90
N VAL A 835 1.62 -20.99 29.16
CA VAL A 835 2.22 -20.96 27.82
C VAL A 835 1.25 -21.61 26.85
N GLU A 836 0.73 -20.82 25.92
CA GLU A 836 -0.10 -21.30 24.81
C GLU A 836 0.77 -21.41 23.56
N VAL A 837 0.63 -22.51 22.83
CA VAL A 837 1.39 -22.79 21.61
C VAL A 837 0.41 -23.00 20.46
N ALA A 838 0.64 -22.33 19.33
CA ALA A 838 -0.06 -22.55 18.07
C ALA A 838 0.95 -22.78 16.95
N VAL A 839 0.84 -23.90 16.23
CA VAL A 839 1.69 -24.22 15.09
C VAL A 839 0.85 -24.22 13.82
N LEU A 840 1.25 -23.44 12.82
CA LEU A 840 0.65 -23.45 11.49
C LEU A 840 1.41 -24.43 10.59
N ASP A 841 0.72 -25.49 10.16
CA ASP A 841 1.21 -26.45 9.18
C ASP A 841 0.43 -26.27 7.87
N GLN A 842 1.14 -26.23 6.76
CA GLN A 842 0.52 -25.97 5.45
C GLN A 842 -0.11 -27.21 4.84
N VAL A 843 0.18 -28.39 5.39
CA VAL A 843 -0.39 -29.65 4.92
C VAL A 843 -1.89 -29.69 5.16
N LEU A 844 -2.64 -29.97 4.10
CA LEU A 844 -4.08 -30.17 4.11
C LEU A 844 -4.42 -31.66 3.87
N VAL A 845 -5.29 -32.22 4.69
CA VAL A 845 -5.91 -33.54 4.44
C VAL A 845 -6.93 -33.48 3.31
N ASP A 846 -7.26 -34.65 2.77
CA ASP A 846 -8.11 -34.79 1.59
C ASP A 846 -9.51 -34.21 1.80
N GLU A 847 -10.09 -34.34 3.00
CA GLU A 847 -11.37 -33.72 3.36
C GLU A 847 -11.31 -32.19 3.26
N VAL A 848 -10.22 -31.60 3.75
CA VAL A 848 -10.00 -30.15 3.74
C VAL A 848 -9.77 -29.66 2.31
N LYS A 849 -8.98 -30.39 1.52
CA LYS A 849 -8.79 -30.11 0.07
C LYS A 849 -10.10 -30.18 -0.69
N LYS A 850 -10.92 -31.20 -0.43
CA LYS A 850 -12.26 -31.35 -1.02
C LYS A 850 -13.13 -30.15 -0.66
N LEU A 851 -13.22 -29.79 0.63
CA LEU A 851 -14.03 -28.66 1.08
C LEU A 851 -13.56 -27.32 0.49
N LYS A 852 -12.24 -27.08 0.44
CA LYS A 852 -11.64 -25.93 -0.25
C LYS A 852 -12.09 -25.87 -1.71
N GLY A 853 -12.10 -27.00 -2.42
CA GLY A 853 -12.51 -27.10 -3.82
C GLY A 853 -14.01 -26.92 -4.08
N LEU A 854 -14.87 -26.88 -3.05
CA LEU A 854 -16.31 -26.63 -3.18
C LEU A 854 -16.66 -25.14 -3.22
N PHE A 855 -15.70 -24.25 -2.92
CA PHE A 855 -15.93 -22.82 -3.05
C PHE A 855 -15.86 -22.39 -4.52
N PRO A 856 -16.74 -21.46 -4.96
CA PRO A 856 -16.69 -20.95 -6.32
C PRO A 856 -15.38 -20.22 -6.63
N ASN A 857 -14.98 -20.19 -7.91
CA ASN A 857 -13.74 -19.53 -8.37
C ASN A 857 -13.68 -18.00 -8.14
N TRP A 858 -14.76 -17.34 -7.71
CA TRP A 858 -14.69 -15.94 -7.29
C TRP A 858 -14.28 -15.79 -5.81
N VAL A 859 -14.12 -16.89 -5.08
CA VAL A 859 -13.59 -16.95 -3.71
C VAL A 859 -12.16 -17.49 -3.78
N ASP A 860 -11.22 -16.73 -3.24
CA ASP A 860 -9.89 -17.22 -2.91
C ASP A 860 -9.89 -17.76 -1.47
N VAL A 861 -9.46 -19.02 -1.32
CA VAL A 861 -9.47 -19.73 -0.04
C VAL A 861 -8.04 -20.01 0.41
N ILE A 862 -7.56 -19.22 1.35
CA ILE A 862 -6.29 -19.47 2.06
C ILE A 862 -6.60 -20.50 3.14
N ALA A 863 -6.02 -21.69 3.01
CA ALA A 863 -6.30 -22.80 3.91
C ALA A 863 -5.03 -23.38 4.52
N TYR A 864 -5.09 -23.72 5.81
CA TYR A 864 -3.99 -24.32 6.57
C TYR A 864 -4.51 -25.15 7.75
N SER A 865 -3.64 -25.97 8.32
CA SER A 865 -3.88 -26.72 9.56
C SER A 865 -3.23 -25.98 10.75
N SER A 866 -3.90 -25.95 11.90
CA SER A 866 -3.41 -25.29 13.12
C SER A 866 -3.44 -26.25 14.31
N PHE A 867 -2.32 -26.38 15.02
CA PHE A 867 -2.21 -27.21 16.21
C PHE A 867 -2.04 -26.35 17.44
N MET A 868 -3.00 -26.43 18.37
CA MET A 868 -3.07 -25.56 19.54
C MET A 868 -2.97 -26.37 20.83
N SER A 869 -2.15 -25.92 21.77
CA SER A 869 -2.03 -26.51 23.10
C SER A 869 -1.78 -25.44 24.17
N SER A 870 -2.10 -25.77 25.43
CA SER A 870 -1.92 -24.88 26.57
C SER A 870 -1.27 -25.62 27.72
N TYR A 871 -0.25 -25.01 28.31
CA TYR A 871 0.56 -25.58 29.39
C TYR A 871 0.61 -24.61 30.56
N ILE A 872 0.70 -25.16 31.77
CA ILE A 872 0.88 -24.42 33.01
C ILE A 872 2.15 -24.94 33.68
N PHE A 873 3.07 -24.05 34.00
CA PHE A 873 4.34 -24.36 34.64
C PHE A 873 4.46 -23.70 36.00
#